data_AF-A0A6N6QF57-F1
#
_entry.id   AF-A0A6N6QF57-F1
#
_cell.length_a   1.000
_cell.length_b   1.000
_cell.length_c   1.000
_cell.angle_alpha   90.00
_cell.angle_beta   90.00
_cell.angle_gamma   90.00
#
_symmetry.space_group_name_H-M   'P 1'
#
loop_
_entity.id
_entity.type
_entity.pdbx_description
1 polymer ?
#
loop_
_entity_poly.entity_id
_entity_poly.type
_entity_poly.pdbx_seq_one_letter_code
_entity_poly.pdbx_strand_id
1 'polypeptide(L)'
;MKTSAVFRSAAVWPALAALCLGVLSRGVAAEPVRGLTAVARPLEPAERAGEKVDADGSAGLFVGVGAFEDNSGLDRLNFTPDDAVALAHLFTLELKLIPPAHTRVAISSHPVSQRGLQFLAELKAAGASIGDARRINLLDALDDTVQKASSPDGLVVVSFGSHGFEEKGTAYIMPSDGRRKYVGSTGVSVQSVKDTLREARANKRILVLDACRETLGTEVRGEQRMNNALRDALKASEGFAVVASCGAGQLSWESPGFQQGVFTHFLLEAIRGGAGADAPDGFIRLGDASAYATRATRDWVRAQKHENQEPWFEGELARSIPLAVHPEALRRREAVREANAMRDARRHEARRLLALAVAEDAENQFPADALASVRSALDRVTGRDLEELLGELEALSQNTPRNRRIFAQYWKDRRAALGAPAGIARLGNVAPAPLPATAPLRPPVVSPDTNRSATEFLDGLRLPDDPKPTPARTRLQGLALNLRAHLPDATAARPWTNEFGMPFVPVPGTRILMCVWETPRSVYRVHALADPTASTNWQAPFFIGGRIPTDDRAPVVQVNWADARKFCEWLTVRGRSNGRLATNQFYRLPTDVEWSRAAGLAAETGATPAERGENAGRHYPWGDDFPPRTPVGNYRDKSATAAVYNAKPELDDYRDGYPTLSPVGAFPANALGIHDLGGNVAEMCDDLYKPGGKERVVRGGTWLEASEAGIRSGARRGWDPDGRNNVTGFRVVLAGTVSKPD
;
A
#
# COMPACT_ATOMS: atom_id res chain seq x y z
N MET A 1 -75.46 -23.88 -12.17
CA MET A 1 -75.38 -22.41 -11.99
C MET A 1 -73.90 -22.06 -12.03
N LYS A 2 -73.38 -21.62 -13.19
CA LYS A 2 -73.28 -20.23 -13.67
C LYS A 2 -72.25 -19.39 -12.86
N THR A 3 -71.09 -19.09 -13.48
CA THR A 3 -70.56 -17.75 -13.86
C THR A 3 -69.79 -17.04 -12.74
N SER A 4 -68.46 -16.82 -12.78
CA SER A 4 -67.57 -16.02 -13.68
C SER A 4 -67.41 -14.53 -13.30
N ALA A 5 -66.13 -14.10 -13.22
CA ALA A 5 -65.59 -12.73 -13.43
C ALA A 5 -65.79 -11.73 -12.27
N VAL A 6 -64.93 -10.74 -11.96
CA VAL A 6 -64.01 -9.84 -12.70
C VAL A 6 -62.98 -9.33 -11.64
N PHE A 7 -61.66 -9.32 -11.86
CA PHE A 7 -60.94 -8.12 -12.29
C PHE A 7 -59.62 -8.50 -12.97
N ARG A 8 -59.64 -8.43 -14.30
CA ARG A 8 -58.48 -8.07 -15.13
C ARG A 8 -58.39 -6.55 -15.11
N SER A 9 -57.24 -5.98 -14.78
CA SER A 9 -56.89 -4.64 -15.26
C SER A 9 -55.43 -4.65 -15.70
N ALA A 10 -55.25 -4.66 -17.01
CA ALA A 10 -53.97 -4.66 -17.73
C ALA A 10 -53.44 -3.23 -17.97
N ALA A 11 -53.70 -2.30 -17.05
CA ALA A 11 -53.45 -0.86 -17.28
C ALA A 11 -52.27 -0.27 -16.48
N VAL A 12 -51.61 -1.01 -15.60
CA VAL A 12 -50.53 -0.46 -14.73
C VAL A 12 -49.13 -0.61 -15.34
N TRP A 13 -48.95 -1.47 -16.33
CA TRP A 13 -47.64 -1.82 -16.87
C TRP A 13 -47.02 -0.83 -17.88
N PRO A 14 -47.79 -0.08 -18.70
CA PRO A 14 -47.17 0.89 -19.64
C PRO A 14 -46.65 2.17 -18.96
N ALA A 15 -47.19 2.54 -17.79
CA ALA A 15 -46.83 3.79 -17.10
C ALA A 15 -45.49 3.71 -16.33
N LEU A 16 -45.07 2.51 -15.91
CA LEU A 16 -43.80 2.26 -15.24
C LEU A 16 -42.62 2.08 -16.22
N ALA A 17 -42.88 1.61 -17.44
CA ALA A 17 -41.85 1.49 -18.48
C ALA A 17 -41.35 2.85 -19.00
N ALA A 18 -42.21 3.88 -18.97
CA ALA A 18 -41.88 5.22 -19.45
C ALA A 18 -40.96 6.01 -18.48
N LEU A 19 -41.00 5.72 -17.17
CA LEU A 19 -40.13 6.40 -16.18
C LEU A 19 -38.68 5.89 -16.22
N CYS A 20 -38.44 4.66 -16.67
CA CYS A 20 -37.10 4.04 -16.65
C CYS A 20 -36.26 4.30 -17.92
N LEU A 21 -36.85 4.83 -18.99
CA LEU A 21 -36.15 5.09 -20.26
C LEU A 21 -35.44 6.46 -20.31
N GLY A 22 -35.71 7.37 -19.38
CA GLY A 22 -35.22 8.76 -19.43
C GLY A 22 -33.83 9.03 -18.85
N VAL A 23 -33.20 8.10 -18.12
CA VAL A 23 -32.01 8.43 -17.30
C VAL A 23 -30.71 7.76 -17.76
N LEU A 24 -30.72 6.85 -18.74
CA LEU A 24 -29.56 5.98 -19.01
C LEU A 24 -28.84 6.18 -20.35
N SER A 25 -29.12 7.25 -21.10
CA SER A 25 -28.50 7.51 -22.41
C SER A 25 -27.41 8.60 -22.37
N ARG A 26 -26.42 8.50 -21.47
CA ARG A 26 -25.12 9.17 -21.66
C ARG A 26 -23.99 8.27 -21.19
N GLY A 27 -23.50 7.42 -22.09
CA GLY A 27 -22.19 6.80 -21.95
C GLY A 27 -21.13 7.88 -22.06
N VAL A 28 -20.52 8.26 -20.94
CA VAL A 28 -19.31 9.07 -20.95
C VAL A 28 -18.14 8.10 -20.98
N ALA A 29 -17.57 7.90 -22.17
CA ALA A 29 -16.28 7.25 -22.32
C ALA A 29 -15.22 8.17 -21.69
N ALA A 30 -14.60 7.74 -20.60
CA ALA A 30 -13.44 8.41 -20.04
C ALA A 30 -12.21 8.04 -20.88
N GLU A 31 -11.77 8.96 -21.74
CA GLU A 31 -10.48 8.86 -22.42
C GLU A 31 -9.31 9.02 -21.43
N PRO A 32 -8.17 8.36 -21.68
CA PRO A 32 -6.98 8.48 -20.84
C PRO A 32 -6.23 9.78 -21.19
N VAL A 33 -6.35 10.80 -20.33
CA VAL A 33 -5.53 12.00 -20.43
C VAL A 33 -4.12 11.69 -19.92
N ARG A 34 -3.13 11.65 -20.82
CA ARG A 34 -1.70 11.72 -20.48
C ARG A 34 -1.28 13.19 -20.48
N GLY A 35 -0.71 13.65 -19.36
CA GLY A 35 0.02 14.92 -19.29
C GLY A 35 -0.03 15.57 -17.90
N LEU A 36 1.11 15.56 -17.21
CA LEU A 36 1.62 16.50 -16.19
C LEU A 36 0.65 17.32 -15.30
N THR A 37 0.97 17.35 -13.99
CA THR A 37 0.70 18.43 -13.01
C THR A 37 -0.75 18.61 -12.50
N ALA A 38 -1.25 17.70 -11.67
CA ALA A 38 -2.33 18.06 -10.75
C ALA A 38 -1.74 18.65 -9.47
N VAL A 39 -1.71 19.98 -9.35
CA VAL A 39 -1.37 20.66 -8.09
C VAL A 39 -2.47 20.38 -7.06
N ALA A 40 -2.08 20.07 -5.82
CA ALA A 40 -3.03 19.85 -4.74
C ALA A 40 -3.90 21.10 -4.54
N ARG A 41 -5.19 20.88 -4.28
CA ARG A 41 -6.13 21.96 -3.97
C ARG A 41 -6.42 22.01 -2.47
N PRO A 42 -6.90 23.16 -1.96
CA PRO A 42 -7.37 23.28 -0.59
C PRO A 42 -8.55 22.36 -0.31
N LEU A 43 -8.77 22.03 0.97
CA LEU A 43 -10.00 21.38 1.42
C LEU A 43 -11.18 22.33 1.22
N GLU A 44 -12.27 21.87 0.61
CA GLU A 44 -13.54 22.61 0.54
C GLU A 44 -14.23 22.65 1.90
N PRO A 45 -15.11 23.63 2.19
CA PRO A 45 -15.81 23.72 3.48
C PRO A 45 -16.53 22.43 3.91
N ALA A 46 -17.13 21.70 2.97
CA ALA A 46 -17.78 20.42 3.24
C ALA A 46 -16.78 19.30 3.57
N GLU A 47 -15.59 19.30 2.97
CA GLU A 47 -14.51 18.35 3.25
C GLU A 47 -13.87 18.63 4.62
N ARG A 48 -13.76 19.91 5.00
CA ARG A 48 -13.34 20.35 6.33
C ARG A 48 -14.34 19.94 7.42
N ALA A 49 -15.63 20.04 7.12
CA ALA A 49 -16.71 19.65 8.05
C ALA A 49 -16.79 18.13 8.26
N GLY A 50 -16.42 17.33 7.24
CA GLY A 50 -16.41 15.86 7.32
C GLY A 50 -15.29 15.27 8.19
N GLU A 51 -14.15 15.95 8.31
CA GLU A 51 -12.99 15.52 9.13
C GLU A 51 -12.62 16.50 10.27
N LYS A 52 -13.53 17.43 10.61
CA LYS A 52 -13.45 18.35 11.75
C LYS A 52 -12.20 19.26 11.78
N VAL A 53 -11.88 20.00 10.71
CA VAL A 53 -10.89 21.10 10.80
C VAL A 53 -11.60 22.45 10.70
N ASP A 54 -11.73 23.13 11.84
CA ASP A 54 -12.33 24.46 11.94
C ASP A 54 -11.29 25.54 11.65
N ALA A 55 -11.32 26.07 10.42
CA ALA A 55 -10.37 27.09 9.99
C ALA A 55 -10.51 28.38 10.81
N ASP A 56 -11.72 28.85 11.09
CA ASP A 56 -11.92 30.12 11.82
C ASP A 56 -11.40 30.05 13.26
N GLY A 57 -11.46 28.86 13.87
CA GLY A 57 -10.86 28.55 15.17
C GLY A 57 -9.40 28.08 15.12
N SER A 58 -8.72 28.23 13.99
CA SER A 58 -7.30 27.87 13.80
C SER A 58 -6.39 29.10 13.86
N ALA A 59 -5.13 28.90 14.24
CA ALA A 59 -4.12 29.96 14.32
C ALA A 59 -2.71 29.44 13.99
N GLY A 60 -1.82 30.33 13.57
CA GLY A 60 -0.46 29.94 13.20
C GLY A 60 0.60 30.99 13.51
N LEU A 61 1.76 30.51 13.98
CA LEU A 61 2.98 31.29 14.18
C LEU A 61 4.14 30.70 13.38
N PHE A 62 4.72 31.49 12.49
CA PHE A 62 5.83 31.07 11.63
C PHE A 62 7.05 31.94 11.89
N VAL A 63 8.11 31.34 12.43
CA VAL A 63 9.29 32.06 12.93
C VAL A 63 10.50 31.76 12.06
N GLY A 64 11.15 32.79 11.54
CA GLY A 64 12.37 32.69 10.71
C GLY A 64 13.47 33.62 11.19
N VAL A 65 14.45 33.08 11.92
CA VAL A 65 15.58 33.85 12.46
C VAL A 65 16.79 33.67 11.56
N GLY A 66 17.00 34.63 10.65
CA GLY A 66 18.12 34.64 9.71
C GLY A 66 19.32 35.44 10.22
N ALA A 67 19.06 36.59 10.83
CA ALA A 67 20.04 37.46 11.46
C ALA A 67 19.94 37.44 13.00
N PHE A 68 21.09 37.63 13.65
CA PHE A 68 21.24 37.72 15.11
C PHE A 68 22.01 39.00 15.47
N GLU A 69 21.88 39.49 16.70
CA GLU A 69 22.67 40.64 17.18
C GLU A 69 24.19 40.39 17.06
N ASP A 70 24.99 41.43 16.76
CA ASP A 70 26.41 41.32 16.40
C ASP A 70 27.29 40.59 17.45
N ASN A 71 26.90 40.60 18.72
CA ASN A 71 27.60 39.96 19.83
C ASN A 71 26.94 38.64 20.30
N SER A 72 26.07 38.05 19.47
CA SER A 72 25.33 36.83 19.79
C SER A 72 26.22 35.58 19.84
N GLY A 73 27.31 35.56 19.05
CA GLY A 73 28.12 34.35 18.83
C GLY A 73 27.42 33.29 17.99
N LEU A 74 26.47 33.70 17.14
CA LEU A 74 25.66 32.86 16.28
C LEU A 74 25.88 33.22 14.81
N ASP A 75 25.95 32.21 13.95
CA ASP A 75 26.12 32.42 12.50
C ASP A 75 24.81 32.81 11.83
N ARG A 76 24.90 33.51 10.70
CA ARG A 76 23.72 33.89 9.89
C ARG A 76 23.12 32.66 9.20
N LEU A 77 21.79 32.58 9.17
CA LEU A 77 21.03 31.62 8.38
C LEU A 77 20.37 32.38 7.22
N ASN A 78 20.49 31.89 5.99
CA ASN A 78 20.16 32.70 4.82
C ASN A 78 18.68 32.60 4.45
N PHE A 79 18.07 31.43 4.63
CA PHE A 79 16.75 31.13 4.08
C PHE A 79 15.70 30.84 5.15
N THR A 80 16.03 30.88 6.44
CA THR A 80 15.01 30.72 7.50
C THR A 80 13.88 31.75 7.43
N PRO A 81 14.06 33.02 7.03
CA PRO A 81 12.93 33.92 6.79
C PRO A 81 12.09 33.52 5.57
N ASP A 82 12.72 33.02 4.50
CA ASP A 82 12.04 32.51 3.30
C ASP A 82 11.19 31.27 3.62
N ASP A 83 11.71 30.36 4.43
CA ASP A 83 11.03 29.15 4.90
C ASP A 83 9.80 29.49 5.75
N ALA A 84 9.96 30.39 6.73
CA ALA A 84 8.86 30.83 7.59
C ALA A 84 7.73 31.48 6.78
N VAL A 85 8.08 32.36 5.85
CA VAL A 85 7.10 33.03 4.99
C VAL A 85 6.44 32.04 4.03
N ALA A 86 7.17 31.09 3.45
CA ALA A 86 6.61 30.09 2.56
C ALA A 86 5.62 29.14 3.27
N LEU A 87 5.93 28.72 4.50
CA LEU A 87 5.03 27.92 5.32
C LEU A 87 3.78 28.73 5.72
N ALA A 88 3.95 29.98 6.15
CA ALA A 88 2.82 30.86 6.45
C ALA A 88 1.91 31.03 5.23
N HIS A 89 2.49 31.30 4.06
CA HIS A 89 1.75 31.44 2.81
C HIS A 89 0.97 30.18 2.47
N LEU A 90 1.59 29.00 2.60
CA LEU A 90 0.96 27.72 2.34
C LEU A 90 -0.26 27.52 3.24
N PHE A 91 -0.13 27.63 4.56
CA PHE A 91 -1.24 27.35 5.48
C PHE A 91 -2.36 28.38 5.42
N THR A 92 -2.02 29.64 5.14
CA THR A 92 -2.96 30.77 5.22
C THR A 92 -3.63 31.08 3.90
N LEU A 93 -2.88 31.20 2.80
CA LEU A 93 -3.40 31.69 1.52
C LEU A 93 -3.65 30.56 0.53
N GLU A 94 -2.76 29.57 0.47
CA GLU A 94 -2.97 28.40 -0.39
C GLU A 94 -4.04 27.49 0.21
N LEU A 95 -3.76 26.84 1.34
CA LEU A 95 -4.65 25.85 1.96
C LEU A 95 -5.85 26.45 2.68
N LYS A 96 -5.75 27.73 3.09
CA LYS A 96 -6.78 28.45 3.85
C LYS A 96 -7.22 27.69 5.11
N LEU A 97 -6.27 27.02 5.78
CA LEU A 97 -6.50 26.33 7.05
C LEU A 97 -6.40 27.28 8.24
N ILE A 98 -5.74 28.43 8.04
CA ILE A 98 -5.54 29.45 9.06
C ILE A 98 -6.01 30.79 8.47
N PRO A 99 -6.89 31.55 9.15
CA PRO A 99 -7.30 32.87 8.73
C PRO A 99 -6.10 33.82 8.71
N PRO A 100 -6.00 34.76 7.75
CA PRO A 100 -4.93 35.75 7.75
C PRO A 100 -4.82 36.53 9.06
N ALA A 101 -5.94 36.93 9.66
CA ALA A 101 -5.97 37.63 10.95
C ALA A 101 -5.42 36.80 12.13
N HIS A 102 -5.40 35.47 12.01
CA HIS A 102 -4.84 34.54 12.99
C HIS A 102 -3.46 33.99 12.59
N THR A 103 -2.87 34.56 11.53
CA THR A 103 -1.55 34.22 11.05
C THR A 103 -0.55 35.26 11.51
N ARG A 104 0.51 34.80 12.19
CA ARG A 104 1.64 35.63 12.60
C ARG A 104 2.94 35.12 12.01
N VAL A 105 3.72 36.02 11.44
CA VAL A 105 5.05 35.76 10.92
C VAL A 105 6.04 36.60 11.72
N ALA A 106 7.00 35.95 12.37
CA ALA A 106 8.06 36.61 13.14
C ALA A 106 9.41 36.35 12.47
N ILE A 107 10.02 37.38 11.90
CA ILE A 107 11.28 37.25 11.15
C ILE A 107 12.32 38.24 11.66
N SER A 108 13.59 37.84 11.68
CA SER A 108 14.68 38.73 12.11
C SER A 108 15.31 39.53 10.97
N SER A 109 15.03 39.13 9.72
CA SER A 109 15.43 39.83 8.51
C SER A 109 14.40 39.57 7.42
N HIS A 110 14.41 40.40 6.36
CA HIS A 110 13.58 40.14 5.19
C HIS A 110 14.01 38.84 4.49
N PRO A 111 13.08 38.11 3.84
CA PRO A 111 13.39 37.02 2.93
C PRO A 111 14.40 37.47 1.86
N VAL A 112 15.30 36.58 1.47
CA VAL A 112 16.31 36.87 0.45
C VAL A 112 15.83 36.51 -0.95
N SER A 113 14.89 35.57 -1.08
CA SER A 113 14.32 35.19 -2.37
C SER A 113 13.25 36.18 -2.84
N GLN A 114 13.16 36.37 -4.16
CA GLN A 114 12.08 37.17 -4.76
C GLN A 114 10.69 36.60 -4.41
N ARG A 115 10.58 35.27 -4.37
CA ARG A 115 9.34 34.58 -4.01
C ARG A 115 8.96 34.80 -2.55
N GLY A 116 9.93 34.73 -1.63
CA GLY A 116 9.73 35.03 -0.21
C GLY A 116 9.27 36.47 0.01
N LEU A 117 9.87 37.44 -0.68
CA LEU A 117 9.44 38.85 -0.64
C LEU A 117 8.00 39.01 -1.14
N GLN A 118 7.64 38.33 -2.23
CA GLN A 118 6.28 38.34 -2.76
C GLN A 118 5.28 37.75 -1.74
N PHE A 119 5.55 36.55 -1.22
CA PHE A 119 4.68 35.90 -0.24
C PHE A 119 4.49 36.72 1.03
N LEU A 120 5.56 37.40 1.50
CA LEU A 120 5.48 38.30 2.65
C LEU A 120 4.53 39.48 2.37
N ALA A 121 4.62 40.06 1.17
CA ALA A 121 3.74 41.15 0.76
C ALA A 121 2.27 40.70 0.66
N GLU A 122 2.02 39.51 0.10
CA GLU A 122 0.68 38.92 -0.04
C GLU A 122 0.06 38.60 1.32
N LEU A 123 0.83 38.00 2.24
CA LEU A 123 0.40 37.75 3.62
C LEU A 123 0.04 39.05 4.36
N LYS A 124 0.89 40.07 4.23
CA LYS A 124 0.63 41.38 4.83
C LYS A 124 -0.63 42.03 4.26
N ALA A 125 -0.81 41.98 2.94
CA ALA A 125 -1.99 42.50 2.27
C ALA A 125 -3.28 41.76 2.69
N ALA A 126 -3.18 40.46 2.96
CA ALA A 126 -4.29 39.65 3.44
C ALA A 126 -4.65 39.87 4.92
N GLY A 127 -3.80 40.56 5.69
CA GLY A 127 -4.04 40.87 7.11
C GLY A 127 -3.25 40.03 8.12
N ALA A 128 -2.23 39.29 7.68
CA ALA A 128 -1.31 38.60 8.58
C ALA A 128 -0.45 39.60 9.37
N SER A 129 -0.20 39.28 10.65
CA SER A 129 0.66 40.09 11.51
C SER A 129 2.13 39.78 11.26
N ILE A 130 2.93 40.78 10.87
CA ILE A 130 4.38 40.63 10.67
C ILE A 130 5.10 41.33 11.82
N GLY A 131 5.96 40.59 12.53
CA GLY A 131 6.73 41.10 13.66
C GLY A 131 8.20 40.71 13.60
N ASP A 132 8.99 41.24 14.53
CA ASP A 132 10.36 40.79 14.73
C ASP A 132 10.40 39.46 15.49
N ALA A 133 11.54 38.76 15.39
CA ALA A 133 11.77 37.49 16.08
C ALA A 133 12.61 37.65 17.35
N ARG A 134 12.41 38.71 18.14
CA ARG A 134 13.05 38.87 19.45
C ARG A 134 12.34 38.04 20.51
N ARG A 135 13.05 37.64 21.57
CA ARG A 135 12.56 36.68 22.58
C ARG A 135 11.18 37.07 23.11
N ILE A 136 11.03 38.31 23.57
CA ILE A 136 9.79 38.78 24.17
C ILE A 136 8.62 38.74 23.18
N ASN A 137 8.87 39.16 21.94
CA ASN A 137 7.87 39.18 20.88
C ASN A 137 7.47 37.79 20.41
N LEU A 138 8.37 36.80 20.50
CA LEU A 138 8.04 35.40 20.24
C LEU A 138 7.14 34.80 21.33
N LEU A 139 7.37 35.16 22.60
CA LEU A 139 6.51 34.71 23.71
C LEU A 139 5.11 35.32 23.58
N ASP A 140 5.01 36.63 23.35
CA ASP A 140 3.73 37.30 23.11
C ASP A 140 2.99 36.72 21.90
N ALA A 141 3.73 36.40 20.83
CA ALA A 141 3.18 35.79 19.63
C ALA A 141 2.66 34.36 19.88
N LEU A 142 3.35 33.58 20.71
CA LEU A 142 2.90 32.24 21.09
C LEU A 142 1.59 32.31 21.88
N ASP A 143 1.51 33.18 22.88
CA ASP A 143 0.32 33.35 23.70
C ASP A 143 -0.88 33.82 22.85
N ASP A 144 -0.68 34.83 22.00
CA ASP A 144 -1.71 35.32 21.06
C ASP A 144 -2.19 34.22 20.10
N THR A 145 -1.27 33.40 19.59
CA THR A 145 -1.61 32.28 18.68
C THR A 145 -2.46 31.23 19.39
N VAL A 146 -2.09 30.87 20.61
CA VAL A 146 -2.81 29.89 21.43
C VAL A 146 -4.22 30.39 21.78
N GLN A 147 -4.36 31.67 22.12
CA GLN A 147 -5.66 32.29 22.41
C GLN A 147 -6.57 32.33 21.17
N LYS A 148 -6.01 32.62 20.00
CA LYS A 148 -6.76 32.66 18.72
C LYS A 148 -7.18 31.29 18.22
N ALA A 149 -6.47 30.22 18.62
CA ALA A 149 -6.86 28.85 18.32
C ALA A 149 -7.99 28.36 19.25
N SER A 150 -9.16 28.98 19.08
CA SER A 150 -10.27 28.94 20.04
C SER A 150 -11.24 27.77 19.86
N SER A 151 -11.00 26.85 18.93
CA SER A 151 -11.92 25.76 18.60
C SER A 151 -11.31 24.38 18.83
N PRO A 152 -12.01 23.42 19.48
CA PRO A 152 -11.56 22.04 19.64
C PRO A 152 -11.24 21.33 18.33
N ASP A 153 -11.95 21.72 17.27
CA ASP A 153 -11.76 21.18 15.93
C ASP A 153 -10.76 22.01 15.12
N GLY A 154 -10.28 23.13 15.65
CA GLY A 154 -9.24 23.97 15.04
C GLY A 154 -7.86 23.32 15.01
N LEU A 155 -6.96 24.02 14.34
CA LEU A 155 -5.56 23.66 14.11
C LEU A 155 -4.64 24.77 14.66
N VAL A 156 -3.61 24.38 15.39
CA VAL A 156 -2.48 25.27 15.73
C VAL A 156 -1.26 24.81 14.97
N VAL A 157 -0.63 25.72 14.24
CA VAL A 157 0.66 25.46 13.57
C VAL A 157 1.71 26.42 14.11
N VAL A 158 2.78 25.90 14.67
CA VAL A 158 3.94 26.70 15.06
C VAL A 158 5.17 26.17 14.33
N SER A 159 5.90 27.05 13.66
CA SER A 159 7.14 26.72 12.96
C SER A 159 8.29 27.59 13.46
N PHE A 160 9.46 26.98 13.68
CA PHE A 160 10.70 27.68 13.99
C PHE A 160 11.83 27.27 13.04
N GLY A 161 12.35 28.25 12.30
CA GLY A 161 13.65 28.18 11.62
C GLY A 161 14.67 29.06 12.35
N SER A 162 15.64 28.45 13.05
CA SER A 162 16.68 29.17 13.81
C SER A 162 17.78 28.22 14.29
N HIS A 163 18.79 28.71 14.99
CA HIS A 163 19.71 27.89 15.77
C HIS A 163 19.03 27.27 17.00
N GLY A 164 19.35 26.02 17.30
CA GLY A 164 18.93 25.32 18.50
C GLY A 164 20.11 24.96 19.41
N PHE A 165 19.92 25.00 20.72
CA PHE A 165 20.95 24.60 21.68
C PHE A 165 20.36 23.76 22.81
N GLU A 166 21.23 23.02 23.47
CA GLU A 166 20.92 22.35 24.73
C GLU A 166 21.77 22.94 25.85
N GLU A 167 21.13 23.29 26.96
CA GLU A 167 21.81 23.65 28.20
C GLU A 167 21.18 22.87 29.36
N LYS A 168 22.00 22.07 30.06
CA LYS A 168 21.62 21.28 31.24
C LYS A 168 20.37 20.41 30.98
N GLY A 169 20.33 19.70 29.85
CA GLY A 169 19.20 18.85 29.47
C GLY A 169 17.98 19.61 28.97
N THR A 170 17.99 20.95 28.95
CA THR A 170 16.87 21.76 28.44
C THR A 170 17.15 22.23 27.03
N ALA A 171 16.15 22.05 26.19
CA ALA A 171 16.16 22.38 24.78
C ALA A 171 15.73 23.84 24.53
N TYR A 172 16.54 24.60 23.80
CA TYR A 172 16.25 26.00 23.45
C TYR A 172 16.33 26.26 21.95
N ILE A 173 15.50 27.19 21.49
CA ILE A 173 15.53 27.80 20.15
C ILE A 173 16.00 29.25 20.34
N MET A 174 16.91 29.72 19.51
CA MET A 174 17.46 31.07 19.63
C MET A 174 16.55 32.10 18.95
N PRO A 175 16.10 33.13 19.67
CA PRO A 175 15.55 34.32 19.04
C PRO A 175 16.67 35.19 18.46
N SER A 176 16.31 36.24 17.74
CA SER A 176 17.26 37.18 17.11
C SER A 176 18.17 37.94 18.09
N ASP A 177 17.69 38.16 19.31
CA ASP A 177 18.42 38.72 20.46
C ASP A 177 19.04 37.64 21.36
N GLY A 178 18.99 36.37 20.93
CA GLY A 178 19.59 35.23 21.59
C GLY A 178 21.11 35.30 21.63
N ARG A 179 21.72 34.83 22.72
CA ARG A 179 23.18 34.82 22.90
C ARG A 179 23.66 33.41 23.20
N ARG A 180 24.59 32.90 22.40
CA ARG A 180 25.21 31.57 22.57
C ARG A 180 25.82 31.37 23.96
N LYS A 181 26.32 32.44 24.59
CA LYS A 181 26.88 32.39 25.95
C LYS A 181 25.81 32.23 27.04
N TYR A 182 24.57 32.61 26.76
CA TYR A 182 23.46 32.69 27.73
C TYR A 182 22.22 31.97 27.20
N VAL A 183 22.38 30.75 26.70
CA VAL A 183 21.32 29.97 26.05
C VAL A 183 20.06 29.88 26.90
N GLY A 184 20.17 29.50 28.19
CA GLY A 184 19.01 29.33 29.05
C GLY A 184 18.30 30.62 29.44
N SER A 185 19.00 31.76 29.43
CA SER A 185 18.42 33.07 29.77
C SER A 185 17.84 33.81 28.57
N THR A 186 18.41 33.59 27.38
CA THR A 186 18.06 34.33 26.15
C THR A 186 17.37 33.47 25.10
N GLY A 187 17.38 32.15 25.24
CA GLY A 187 16.64 31.23 24.40
C GLY A 187 15.16 31.13 24.76
N VAL A 188 14.39 30.60 23.82
CA VAL A 188 13.01 30.13 24.03
C VAL A 188 13.06 28.63 24.25
N SER A 189 12.63 28.17 25.42
CA SER A 189 12.62 26.73 25.74
C SER A 189 11.58 26.01 24.88
N VAL A 190 11.98 24.91 24.24
CA VAL A 190 11.07 24.03 23.49
C VAL A 190 10.00 23.44 24.42
N GLN A 191 10.35 23.18 25.68
CA GLN A 191 9.39 22.70 26.67
C GLN A 191 8.34 23.78 26.95
N SER A 192 8.76 25.04 27.12
CA SER A 192 7.83 26.17 27.29
C SER A 192 6.91 26.32 26.08
N VAL A 193 7.42 26.19 24.85
CA VAL A 193 6.58 26.20 23.64
C VAL A 193 5.54 25.10 23.67
N LYS A 194 5.93 23.87 24.03
CA LYS A 194 5.01 22.74 24.15
C LYS A 194 3.95 22.96 25.22
N ASP A 195 4.35 23.50 26.37
CA ASP A 195 3.44 23.80 27.48
C ASP A 195 2.42 24.87 27.09
N THR A 196 2.85 25.98 26.50
CA THR A 196 1.96 27.02 25.96
C THR A 196 1.02 26.43 24.90
N LEU A 197 1.52 25.60 23.97
CA LEU A 197 0.67 24.96 22.97
C LEU A 197 -0.39 24.01 23.56
N ARG A 198 -0.15 23.40 24.73
CA ARG A 198 -1.13 22.53 25.39
C ARG A 198 -2.34 23.33 25.90
N GLU A 199 -2.17 24.63 26.14
CA GLU A 199 -3.23 25.53 26.58
C GLU A 199 -4.21 25.86 25.44
N ALA A 200 -3.82 25.62 24.18
CA ALA A 200 -4.70 25.85 23.04
C ALA A 200 -5.91 24.93 23.09
N ARG A 201 -7.09 25.52 22.81
CA ARG A 201 -8.35 24.78 22.75
C ARG A 201 -8.38 23.82 21.56
N ALA A 202 -7.64 24.13 20.49
CA ALA A 202 -7.41 23.24 19.35
C ALA A 202 -6.76 21.92 19.74
N ASN A 203 -7.41 20.81 19.38
CA ASN A 203 -6.88 19.46 19.64
C ASN A 203 -5.80 19.05 18.64
N LYS A 204 -5.69 19.74 17.49
CA LYS A 204 -4.70 19.46 16.44
C LYS A 204 -3.56 20.47 16.56
N ARG A 205 -2.37 20.00 16.91
CA ARG A 205 -1.21 20.85 17.17
C ARG A 205 -0.02 20.36 16.37
N ILE A 206 0.53 21.22 15.51
CA ILE A 206 1.70 20.94 14.68
C ILE A 206 2.83 21.86 15.11
N LEU A 207 3.96 21.27 15.49
CA LEU A 207 5.21 21.98 15.75
C LEU A 207 6.25 21.57 14.69
N VAL A 208 6.65 22.51 13.83
CA VAL A 208 7.70 22.31 12.82
C VAL A 208 8.99 22.96 13.31
N LEU A 209 10.08 22.21 13.36
CA LEU A 209 11.37 22.68 13.83
C LEU A 209 12.44 22.46 12.77
N ASP A 210 12.89 23.56 12.18
CA ASP A 210 14.04 23.60 11.30
C ASP A 210 15.24 24.25 12.01
N ALA A 211 15.83 23.51 12.97
CA ALA A 211 16.91 24.00 13.81
C ALA A 211 18.01 22.95 14.04
N CYS A 212 19.26 23.30 13.73
CA CYS A 212 20.48 22.53 14.03
C CYS A 212 20.84 22.59 15.53
N ARG A 213 21.61 21.63 16.09
CA ARG A 213 22.11 21.74 17.49
C ARG A 213 23.62 21.69 17.66
N GLU A 214 24.09 22.17 18.81
CA GLU A 214 25.34 21.72 19.45
C GLU A 214 25.13 21.59 20.96
N THR A 215 25.99 20.79 21.60
CA THR A 215 26.16 20.74 23.05
C THR A 215 27.16 21.84 23.46
N LEU A 216 26.88 22.60 24.52
CA LEU A 216 27.81 23.60 25.04
C LEU A 216 29.06 22.94 25.64
N GLY A 217 30.08 22.70 24.81
CA GLY A 217 31.39 22.20 25.21
C GLY A 217 32.31 21.99 24.02
N THR A 218 33.48 22.64 24.06
CA THR A 218 34.61 22.64 23.09
C THR A 218 34.46 23.52 21.85
N GLU A 219 35.52 24.32 21.64
CA GLU A 219 35.70 25.35 20.61
C GLU A 219 35.87 24.74 19.21
N VAL A 220 34.79 24.28 18.58
CA VAL A 220 34.81 23.99 17.13
C VAL A 220 33.96 25.03 16.43
N ARG A 221 34.63 25.91 15.68
CA ARG A 221 34.02 26.77 14.67
C ARG A 221 33.70 25.89 13.45
N GLY A 222 32.41 25.76 13.13
CA GLY A 222 31.94 25.20 11.87
C GLY A 222 31.31 23.81 12.03
N GLU A 223 30.03 23.73 11.63
CA GLU A 223 29.17 22.54 11.47
C GLU A 223 28.39 22.05 12.72
N GLN A 224 27.14 22.53 12.84
CA GLN A 224 26.23 22.32 13.96
C GLN A 224 25.29 21.11 13.80
N ARG A 225 25.41 20.06 14.64
CA ARG A 225 24.66 18.78 14.59
C ARG A 225 23.61 18.55 15.70
N MET A 226 22.39 18.12 15.33
CA MET A 226 21.29 17.76 16.27
C MET A 226 21.73 16.85 17.45
N ASN A 227 21.32 17.08 18.71
CA ASN A 227 21.67 16.24 19.88
C ASN A 227 20.46 15.40 20.38
N ASN A 228 20.72 14.21 20.92
CA ASN A 228 19.77 13.25 21.50
C ASN A 228 18.85 13.86 22.57
N ALA A 229 19.34 14.75 23.44
CA ALA A 229 18.50 15.38 24.46
C ALA A 229 17.43 16.33 23.89
N LEU A 230 17.67 16.97 22.72
CA LEU A 230 16.58 17.68 22.02
C LEU A 230 15.56 16.70 21.55
N ARG A 231 16.02 15.67 20.87
CA ARG A 231 15.16 14.67 20.27
C ARG A 231 14.25 14.08 21.34
N ASP A 232 14.81 13.81 22.52
CA ASP A 232 14.05 13.35 23.68
C ASP A 232 13.10 14.41 24.23
N ALA A 233 13.51 15.67 24.34
CA ALA A 233 12.61 16.78 24.68
C ALA A 233 11.52 17.03 23.63
N LEU A 234 11.75 16.61 22.37
CA LEU A 234 10.80 16.72 21.27
C LEU A 234 9.81 15.56 21.21
N LYS A 235 10.05 14.46 21.92
CA LYS A 235 9.06 13.38 22.02
C LYS A 235 7.71 13.90 22.50
N ALA A 236 6.65 13.54 21.81
CA ALA A 236 5.32 14.10 22.01
C ALA A 236 4.53 13.27 23.03
N SER A 237 3.85 13.96 23.96
CA SER A 237 2.70 13.41 24.68
C SER A 237 1.44 13.53 23.80
N GLU A 238 0.42 12.71 24.04
CA GLU A 238 -0.82 12.60 23.25
C GLU A 238 -1.34 13.95 22.69
N GLY A 239 -1.67 13.99 21.39
CA GLY A 239 -2.30 15.15 20.71
C GLY A 239 -1.37 16.15 20.00
N PHE A 240 -0.07 15.85 19.88
CA PHE A 240 0.93 16.70 19.21
C PHE A 240 1.59 16.01 18.01
N ALA A 241 1.77 16.74 16.91
CA ALA A 241 2.74 16.42 15.85
C ALA A 241 4.00 17.27 16.03
N VAL A 242 5.17 16.63 16.02
CA VAL A 242 6.45 17.33 15.89
C VAL A 242 7.12 16.87 14.60
N VAL A 243 7.49 17.82 13.76
CA VAL A 243 8.24 17.60 12.54
C VAL A 243 9.56 18.33 12.63
N ALA A 244 10.67 17.59 12.71
CA ALA A 244 12.02 18.16 12.78
C ALA A 244 12.78 17.91 11.47
N SER A 245 13.59 18.89 11.05
CA SER A 245 14.28 18.85 9.76
C SER A 245 15.42 17.83 9.68
N CYS A 246 15.98 17.37 10.80
CA CYS A 246 17.02 16.34 10.83
C CYS A 246 16.98 15.50 12.12
N GLY A 247 17.56 14.29 12.06
CA GLY A 247 17.71 13.38 13.19
C GLY A 247 18.95 13.72 14.03
N ALA A 248 19.05 13.12 15.23
CA ALA A 248 20.22 13.32 16.09
C ALA A 248 21.54 12.93 15.39
N GLY A 249 22.54 13.79 15.49
CA GLY A 249 23.87 13.68 14.87
C GLY A 249 23.96 14.29 13.48
N GLN A 250 22.89 14.85 12.93
CA GLN A 250 22.81 15.33 11.54
C GLN A 250 22.69 16.86 11.44
N LEU A 251 23.03 17.39 10.26
CA LEU A 251 22.88 18.80 9.89
C LEU A 251 21.52 19.04 9.21
N SER A 252 20.91 20.21 9.44
CA SER A 252 19.87 20.73 8.54
C SER A 252 20.53 21.59 7.47
N TRP A 253 20.30 21.24 6.19
CA TRP A 253 20.94 21.90 5.07
C TRP A 253 20.06 22.96 4.41
N GLU A 254 20.69 24.07 4.04
CA GLU A 254 20.13 25.09 3.14
C GLU A 254 20.59 24.85 1.69
N SER A 255 19.73 25.16 0.73
CA SER A 255 20.04 25.06 -0.71
C SER A 255 19.86 26.43 -1.38
N PRO A 256 20.95 27.06 -1.86
CA PRO A 256 20.84 28.27 -2.68
C PRO A 256 20.03 28.05 -3.97
N GLY A 257 20.01 26.82 -4.50
CA GLY A 257 19.22 26.46 -5.68
C GLY A 257 17.71 26.45 -5.41
N PHE A 258 17.31 26.06 -4.20
CA PHE A 258 15.91 26.14 -3.77
C PHE A 258 15.55 27.49 -3.15
N GLN A 259 16.56 28.23 -2.70
CA GLN A 259 16.43 29.44 -1.88
C GLN A 259 15.63 29.18 -0.59
N GLN A 260 15.81 27.99 -0.02
CA GLN A 260 15.06 27.43 1.10
C GLN A 260 15.93 26.41 1.85
N GLY A 261 15.53 26.07 3.07
CA GLY A 261 15.94 24.84 3.73
C GLY A 261 15.51 23.62 2.90
N VAL A 262 16.38 22.63 2.75
CA VAL A 262 16.11 21.43 1.91
C VAL A 262 14.89 20.68 2.42
N PHE A 263 14.76 20.53 3.75
CA PHE A 263 13.59 19.92 4.37
C PHE A 263 12.32 20.73 4.10
N THR A 264 12.34 22.04 4.33
CA THR A 264 11.19 22.92 4.11
C THR A 264 10.72 22.88 2.66
N HIS A 265 11.65 22.89 1.71
CA HIS A 265 11.35 22.74 0.29
C HIS A 265 10.53 21.49 -0.01
N PHE A 266 11.01 20.32 0.41
CA PHE A 266 10.33 19.06 0.13
C PHE A 266 9.04 18.88 0.95
N LEU A 267 8.93 19.49 2.14
CA LEU A 267 7.66 19.53 2.88
C LEU A 267 6.60 20.32 2.12
N LEU A 268 6.95 21.50 1.60
CA LEU A 268 6.04 22.31 0.77
C LEU A 268 5.64 21.57 -0.50
N GLU A 269 6.59 20.92 -1.18
CA GLU A 269 6.33 20.11 -2.39
C GLU A 269 5.38 18.94 -2.09
N ALA A 270 5.59 18.25 -0.98
CA ALA A 270 4.76 17.14 -0.56
C ALA A 270 3.30 17.56 -0.40
N ILE A 271 3.06 18.65 0.35
CA ILE A 271 1.72 19.17 0.63
C ILE A 271 1.06 19.71 -0.64
N ARG A 272 1.83 20.30 -1.56
CA ARG A 272 1.36 20.80 -2.85
C ARG A 272 1.04 19.72 -3.89
N GLY A 273 1.19 18.45 -3.54
CA GLY A 273 0.79 17.34 -4.42
C GLY A 273 1.83 16.24 -4.56
N GLY A 274 3.09 16.47 -4.16
CA GLY A 274 4.14 15.45 -4.24
C GLY A 274 3.80 14.17 -3.49
N ALA A 275 3.08 14.28 -2.37
CA ALA A 275 2.59 13.14 -1.60
C ALA A 275 1.25 12.55 -2.11
N GLY A 276 0.59 13.20 -3.07
CA GLY A 276 -0.76 12.86 -3.50
C GLY A 276 -0.87 11.65 -4.45
N ALA A 277 0.25 11.22 -5.05
CA ALA A 277 0.28 10.03 -5.90
C ALA A 277 -0.04 8.73 -5.14
N ASP A 278 0.25 8.72 -3.84
CA ASP A 278 0.09 7.56 -2.95
C ASP A 278 -1.19 7.63 -2.09
N ALA A 279 -1.95 8.73 -2.15
CA ALA A 279 -3.14 8.96 -1.32
C ALA A 279 -4.40 8.28 -1.92
N PRO A 280 -4.86 7.14 -1.37
CA PRO A 280 -5.91 6.31 -1.99
C PRO A 280 -7.30 6.97 -1.97
N ASP A 281 -7.52 7.89 -1.02
CA ASP A 281 -8.77 8.65 -0.86
C ASP A 281 -8.66 10.09 -1.39
N GLY A 282 -7.50 10.45 -1.94
CA GLY A 282 -7.20 11.77 -2.49
C GLY A 282 -6.86 12.84 -1.45
N PHE A 283 -6.78 12.52 -0.16
CA PHE A 283 -6.36 13.47 0.86
C PHE A 283 -4.86 13.35 1.14
N ILE A 284 -4.15 14.47 1.06
CA ILE A 284 -2.76 14.57 1.48
C ILE A 284 -2.76 14.90 2.96
N ARG A 285 -2.34 13.94 3.79
CA ARG A 285 -2.26 14.13 5.24
C ARG A 285 -0.87 14.53 5.67
N LEU A 286 -0.74 15.08 6.87
CA LEU A 286 0.54 15.44 7.45
C LEU A 286 1.52 14.25 7.50
N GLY A 287 1.02 13.04 7.76
CA GLY A 287 1.81 11.81 7.72
C GLY A 287 2.38 11.50 6.33
N ASP A 288 1.57 11.64 5.29
CA ASP A 288 1.98 11.42 3.89
C ASP A 288 3.02 12.46 3.46
N ALA A 289 2.74 13.73 3.79
CA ALA A 289 3.63 14.84 3.51
C ALA A 289 5.00 14.68 4.19
N SER A 290 4.99 14.27 5.46
CA SER A 290 6.22 14.04 6.23
C SER A 290 7.01 12.86 5.66
N ALA A 291 6.34 11.75 5.32
CA ALA A 291 7.00 10.58 4.73
C ALA A 291 7.65 10.90 3.38
N TYR A 292 6.99 11.71 2.55
CA TYR A 292 7.56 12.21 1.30
C TYR A 292 8.79 13.10 1.58
N ALA A 293 8.63 14.10 2.45
CA ALA A 293 9.68 15.06 2.77
C ALA A 293 10.93 14.36 3.35
N THR A 294 10.76 13.34 4.20
CA THR A 294 11.87 12.54 4.74
C THR A 294 12.64 11.82 3.63
N ARG A 295 11.93 11.14 2.70
CA ARG A 295 12.58 10.42 1.58
C ARG A 295 13.31 11.39 0.66
N ALA A 296 12.62 12.44 0.20
CA ALA A 296 13.16 13.40 -0.76
C ALA A 296 14.35 14.19 -0.18
N THR A 297 14.27 14.63 1.07
CA THR A 297 15.38 15.30 1.77
C THR A 297 16.60 14.39 1.87
N ARG A 298 16.42 13.16 2.35
CA ARG A 298 17.50 12.18 2.49
C ARG A 298 18.19 11.91 1.16
N ASP A 299 17.39 11.66 0.12
CA ASP A 299 17.91 11.29 -1.19
C ASP A 299 18.64 12.47 -1.84
N TRP A 300 18.13 13.71 -1.71
CA TRP A 300 18.78 14.91 -2.21
C TRP A 300 20.08 15.23 -1.46
N VAL A 301 20.08 15.20 -0.13
CA VAL A 301 21.28 15.54 0.68
C VAL A 301 22.38 14.52 0.44
N ARG A 302 22.06 13.22 0.35
CA ARG A 302 23.05 12.20 -0.02
C ARG A 302 23.63 12.44 -1.41
N ALA A 303 22.80 12.82 -2.37
CA ALA A 303 23.23 13.04 -3.75
C ALA A 303 24.07 14.32 -3.92
N GLN A 304 23.71 15.41 -3.23
CA GLN A 304 24.28 16.75 -3.46
C GLN A 304 25.31 17.19 -2.42
N LYS A 305 25.22 16.68 -1.20
CA LYS A 305 26.10 17.05 -0.07
C LYS A 305 26.98 15.91 0.40
N HIS A 306 26.74 14.68 -0.07
CA HIS A 306 27.42 13.45 0.40
C HIS A 306 27.31 13.24 1.92
N GLU A 307 26.23 13.77 2.49
CA GLU A 307 25.97 13.80 3.93
C GLU A 307 24.59 13.17 4.23
N ASN A 308 24.25 13.03 5.51
CA ASN A 308 22.94 12.53 5.93
C ASN A 308 22.10 13.64 6.56
N GLN A 309 20.87 13.77 6.08
CA GLN A 309 19.79 14.51 6.73
C GLN A 309 18.53 13.65 6.62
N GLU A 310 18.01 13.22 7.77
CA GLU A 310 16.81 12.40 7.86
C GLU A 310 15.80 13.12 8.75
N PRO A 311 14.85 13.84 8.14
CA PRO A 311 13.79 14.51 8.88
C PRO A 311 13.05 13.52 9.76
N TRP A 312 12.77 13.96 10.98
CA TRP A 312 12.16 13.14 12.02
C TRP A 312 10.74 13.62 12.30
N PHE A 313 9.82 12.66 12.39
CA PHE A 313 8.40 12.92 12.64
C PHE A 313 7.93 12.11 13.84
N GLU A 314 7.22 12.76 14.76
CA GLU A 314 6.57 12.12 15.90
C GLU A 314 5.12 12.62 16.08
N GLY A 315 4.21 11.71 16.46
CA GLY A 315 2.79 12.01 16.70
C GLY A 315 1.84 11.14 15.88
N GLU A 316 1.43 9.98 16.40
CA GLU A 316 0.58 9.02 15.67
C GLU A 316 -0.80 9.59 15.31
N LEU A 317 -1.46 10.28 16.24
CA LEU A 317 -2.78 10.91 15.99
C LEU A 317 -2.73 11.99 14.91
N ALA A 318 -1.64 12.76 14.86
CA ALA A 318 -1.48 13.87 13.93
C ALA A 318 -1.10 13.44 12.50
N ARG A 319 -0.68 12.19 12.28
CA ARG A 319 -0.45 11.64 10.93
C ARG A 319 -1.71 11.67 10.07
N SER A 320 -2.88 11.59 10.72
CA SER A 320 -4.18 11.54 10.05
C SER A 320 -4.70 12.92 9.60
N ILE A 321 -4.06 14.03 10.03
CA ILE A 321 -4.56 15.39 9.76
C ILE A 321 -4.55 15.65 8.25
N PRO A 322 -5.72 15.87 7.61
CA PRO A 322 -5.79 16.24 6.20
C PRO A 322 -5.32 17.69 6.02
N LEU A 323 -4.42 17.90 5.05
CA LEU A 323 -3.89 19.23 4.74
C LEU A 323 -4.39 19.73 3.39
N ALA A 324 -4.43 18.85 2.39
CA ALA A 324 -4.82 19.20 1.03
C ALA A 324 -5.53 18.03 0.32
N VAL A 325 -6.10 18.30 -0.85
CA VAL A 325 -6.70 17.29 -1.72
C VAL A 325 -5.90 17.19 -3.00
N HIS A 326 -5.53 15.97 -3.40
CA HIS A 326 -4.98 15.69 -4.72
C HIS A 326 -6.14 15.44 -5.72
N PRO A 327 -6.45 16.40 -6.63
CA PRO A 327 -7.70 16.38 -7.41
C PRO A 327 -7.85 15.16 -8.31
N GLU A 328 -6.74 14.64 -8.81
CA GLU A 328 -6.76 13.45 -9.67
C GLU A 328 -7.00 12.16 -8.88
N ALA A 329 -6.49 12.09 -7.65
CA ALA A 329 -6.74 10.95 -6.78
C ALA A 329 -8.20 10.94 -6.31
N LEU A 330 -8.77 12.11 -6.00
CA LEU A 330 -10.20 12.25 -5.70
C LEU A 330 -11.09 11.88 -6.89
N ARG A 331 -10.77 12.35 -8.10
CA ARG A 331 -11.51 11.98 -9.33
C ARG A 331 -11.48 10.48 -9.59
N ARG A 332 -10.32 9.83 -9.40
CA ARG A 332 -10.21 8.36 -9.49
C ARG A 332 -11.12 7.68 -8.47
N ARG A 333 -11.21 8.18 -7.24
CA ARG A 333 -12.11 7.67 -6.20
C ARG A 333 -13.58 7.80 -6.58
N GLU A 334 -13.99 8.99 -7.03
CA GLU A 334 -15.39 9.26 -7.40
C GLU A 334 -15.82 8.40 -8.58
N ALA A 335 -14.97 8.28 -9.61
CA ALA A 335 -15.22 7.39 -10.74
C ALA A 335 -15.39 5.92 -10.30
N VAL A 336 -14.56 5.45 -9.37
CA VAL A 336 -14.69 4.09 -8.80
C VAL A 336 -15.97 3.95 -7.97
N ARG A 337 -16.32 4.95 -7.16
CA ARG A 337 -17.53 4.95 -6.32
C ARG A 337 -18.80 4.95 -7.17
N GLU A 338 -18.86 5.79 -8.20
CA GLU A 338 -19.99 5.83 -9.14
C GLU A 338 -20.12 4.53 -9.93
N ALA A 339 -19.01 3.98 -10.42
CA ALA A 339 -19.00 2.69 -11.09
C ALA A 339 -19.52 1.56 -10.18
N ASN A 340 -19.10 1.55 -8.92
CA ASN A 340 -19.57 0.56 -7.92
C ASN A 340 -21.05 0.78 -7.56
N ALA A 341 -21.49 2.02 -7.34
CA ALA A 341 -22.89 2.32 -7.04
C ALA A 341 -23.81 1.96 -8.21
N MET A 342 -23.38 2.22 -9.44
CA MET A 342 -24.11 1.84 -10.65
C MET A 342 -24.18 0.32 -10.80
N ARG A 343 -23.11 -0.40 -10.44
CA ARG A 343 -23.09 -1.86 -10.40
C ARG A 343 -24.06 -2.43 -9.35
N ASP A 344 -24.04 -1.88 -8.15
CA ASP A 344 -24.89 -2.33 -7.05
C ASP A 344 -26.38 -2.06 -7.31
N ALA A 345 -26.71 -0.91 -7.91
CA ALA A 345 -28.07 -0.59 -8.35
C ALA A 345 -28.59 -1.56 -9.42
N ARG A 346 -27.75 -1.92 -10.40
CA ARG A 346 -28.08 -2.93 -11.42
C ARG A 346 -28.31 -4.31 -10.79
N ARG A 347 -27.49 -4.69 -9.82
CA ARG A 347 -27.63 -5.97 -9.08
C ARG A 347 -28.90 -6.00 -8.25
N HIS A 348 -29.24 -4.89 -7.59
CA HIS A 348 -30.45 -4.78 -6.78
C HIS A 348 -31.72 -4.89 -7.64
N GLU A 349 -31.80 -4.18 -8.77
CA GLU A 349 -32.95 -4.24 -9.66
C GLU A 349 -33.10 -5.63 -10.31
N ALA A 350 -31.99 -6.26 -10.73
CA ALA A 350 -32.02 -7.61 -11.27
C ALA A 350 -32.54 -8.64 -10.25
N ARG A 351 -32.11 -8.53 -8.98
CA ARG A 351 -32.61 -9.39 -7.88
C ARG A 351 -34.07 -9.13 -7.55
N ARG A 352 -34.53 -7.88 -7.62
CA ARG A 352 -35.94 -7.52 -7.40
C ARG A 352 -36.85 -8.12 -8.49
N LEU A 353 -36.46 -7.97 -9.76
CA LEU A 353 -37.19 -8.58 -10.88
C LEU A 353 -37.18 -10.11 -10.80
N LEU A 354 -36.08 -10.69 -10.31
CA LEU A 354 -35.97 -12.12 -10.07
C LEU A 354 -36.88 -12.61 -8.94
N ALA A 355 -36.96 -11.87 -7.83
CA ALA A 355 -37.84 -12.20 -6.72
C ALA A 355 -39.32 -12.12 -7.12
N LEU A 356 -39.70 -11.14 -7.94
CA LEU A 356 -41.04 -11.04 -8.51
C LEU A 356 -41.37 -12.23 -9.42
N ALA A 357 -40.41 -12.67 -10.23
CA ALA A 357 -40.55 -13.85 -11.07
C ALA A 357 -40.75 -15.13 -10.22
N VAL A 358 -40.02 -15.29 -9.11
CA VAL A 358 -40.17 -16.47 -8.24
C VAL A 358 -41.48 -16.44 -7.42
N ALA A 359 -41.99 -15.26 -7.06
CA ALA A 359 -43.16 -15.10 -6.20
C ALA A 359 -44.52 -15.37 -6.89
N GLU A 360 -44.64 -15.22 -8.22
CA GLU A 360 -45.90 -15.48 -8.96
C GLU A 360 -46.16 -16.97 -9.27
N ASP A 361 -45.28 -17.89 -8.84
CA ASP A 361 -45.45 -19.35 -9.03
C ASP A 361 -46.38 -19.99 -7.98
N ALA A 362 -47.13 -19.19 -7.22
CA ALA A 362 -48.06 -19.72 -6.23
C ALA A 362 -49.39 -20.21 -6.83
N GLU A 363 -49.85 -19.74 -8.01
CA GLU A 363 -51.10 -20.29 -8.56
C GLU A 363 -51.44 -20.13 -10.05
N ASN A 364 -50.69 -19.44 -10.93
CA ASN A 364 -51.03 -19.44 -12.36
C ASN A 364 -49.90 -19.05 -13.32
N GLN A 365 -50.03 -19.51 -14.57
CA GLN A 365 -49.10 -19.34 -15.70
C GLN A 365 -48.39 -17.98 -15.76
N PHE A 366 -47.05 -18.02 -15.83
CA PHE A 366 -46.19 -16.87 -16.17
C PHE A 366 -46.69 -16.19 -17.47
N PRO A 367 -47.18 -14.94 -17.43
CA PRO A 367 -47.58 -14.21 -18.63
C PRO A 367 -46.36 -13.93 -19.51
N ALA A 368 -46.50 -14.11 -20.83
CA ALA A 368 -45.41 -13.89 -21.80
C ALA A 368 -44.79 -12.48 -21.70
N ASP A 369 -45.57 -11.49 -21.27
CA ASP A 369 -45.19 -10.08 -21.15
C ASP A 369 -44.24 -9.83 -19.95
N ALA A 370 -44.41 -10.57 -18.85
CA ALA A 370 -43.53 -10.53 -17.69
C ALA A 370 -42.16 -11.15 -18.01
N LEU A 371 -42.17 -12.28 -18.74
CA LEU A 371 -40.97 -12.90 -19.30
C LEU A 371 -40.24 -11.95 -20.26
N ALA A 372 -40.95 -11.22 -21.12
CA ALA A 372 -40.34 -10.23 -22.01
C ALA A 372 -39.68 -9.07 -21.24
N SER A 373 -40.29 -8.63 -20.13
CA SER A 373 -39.76 -7.57 -19.27
C SER A 373 -38.49 -7.99 -18.52
N VAL A 374 -38.48 -9.22 -17.96
CA VAL A 374 -37.30 -9.83 -17.34
C VAL A 374 -36.17 -10.00 -18.37
N ARG A 375 -36.49 -10.44 -19.59
CA ARG A 375 -35.53 -10.56 -20.70
C ARG A 375 -34.95 -9.21 -21.10
N SER A 376 -35.78 -8.17 -21.20
CA SER A 376 -35.33 -6.79 -21.52
C SER A 376 -34.44 -6.16 -20.44
N ALA A 377 -34.64 -6.52 -19.16
CA ALA A 377 -33.78 -6.07 -18.07
C ALA A 377 -32.43 -6.81 -18.07
N LEU A 378 -32.45 -8.13 -18.30
CA LEU A 378 -31.23 -8.95 -18.36
C LEU A 378 -30.37 -8.63 -19.59
N ASP A 379 -30.99 -8.23 -20.71
CA ASP A 379 -30.28 -7.78 -21.90
C ASP A 379 -29.48 -6.49 -21.72
N ARG A 380 -29.74 -5.73 -20.64
CA ARG A 380 -29.02 -4.50 -20.29
C ARG A 380 -27.87 -4.75 -19.29
N VAL A 381 -27.70 -5.98 -18.81
CA VAL A 381 -26.59 -6.40 -17.94
C VAL A 381 -25.59 -7.18 -18.80
N THR A 382 -24.31 -6.79 -18.76
CA THR A 382 -23.26 -7.36 -19.64
C THR A 382 -22.03 -7.80 -18.85
N GLY A 383 -21.29 -8.79 -19.35
CA GLY A 383 -20.00 -9.19 -18.78
C GLY A 383 -20.12 -9.98 -17.46
N ARG A 384 -19.22 -9.71 -16.51
CA ARG A 384 -19.06 -10.51 -15.28
C ARG A 384 -20.27 -10.44 -14.33
N ASP A 385 -20.97 -9.31 -14.31
CA ASP A 385 -22.19 -9.13 -13.50
C ASP A 385 -23.35 -9.98 -14.02
N LEU A 386 -23.42 -10.21 -15.35
CA LEU A 386 -24.37 -11.12 -15.96
C LEU A 386 -24.06 -12.57 -15.53
N GLU A 387 -22.78 -12.97 -15.50
CA GLU A 387 -22.38 -14.33 -15.09
C GLU A 387 -22.69 -14.65 -13.62
N GLU A 388 -22.53 -13.69 -12.71
CA GLU A 388 -22.83 -13.89 -11.29
C GLU A 388 -24.34 -13.96 -11.02
N LEU A 389 -25.13 -13.09 -11.67
CA LEU A 389 -26.59 -13.17 -11.67
C LEU A 389 -27.11 -14.46 -12.30
N LEU A 390 -26.46 -14.95 -13.35
CA LEU A 390 -26.76 -16.23 -13.99
C LEU A 390 -26.51 -17.40 -13.02
N GLY A 391 -25.44 -17.35 -12.22
CA GLY A 391 -25.17 -18.34 -11.18
C GLY A 391 -26.20 -18.37 -10.06
N GLU A 392 -26.64 -17.20 -9.58
CA GLU A 392 -27.71 -17.08 -8.57
C GLU A 392 -29.06 -17.64 -9.12
N LEU A 393 -29.37 -17.35 -10.38
CA LEU A 393 -30.54 -17.86 -11.11
C LEU A 393 -30.52 -19.38 -11.31
N GLU A 394 -29.37 -19.91 -11.70
CA GLU A 394 -29.19 -21.35 -11.88
C GLU A 394 -29.39 -22.09 -10.56
N ALA A 395 -28.87 -21.55 -9.45
CA ALA A 395 -29.10 -22.07 -8.11
C ALA A 395 -30.58 -22.00 -7.67
N LEU A 396 -31.29 -20.90 -7.97
CA LEU A 396 -32.73 -20.78 -7.65
C LEU A 396 -33.60 -21.71 -8.52
N SER A 397 -33.25 -21.89 -9.79
CA SER A 397 -33.96 -22.79 -10.71
C SER A 397 -33.81 -24.27 -10.34
N GLN A 398 -32.80 -24.61 -9.52
CA GLN A 398 -32.63 -25.97 -9.03
C GLN A 398 -33.77 -26.41 -8.10
N ASN A 399 -34.56 -25.49 -7.56
CA ASN A 399 -35.65 -25.75 -6.61
C ASN A 399 -37.05 -25.96 -7.22
N THR A 400 -37.25 -25.84 -8.55
CA THR A 400 -38.55 -26.17 -9.18
C THR A 400 -38.41 -26.86 -10.55
N PRO A 401 -38.99 -28.06 -10.76
CA PRO A 401 -38.73 -28.90 -11.95
C PRO A 401 -39.17 -28.30 -13.31
N ARG A 402 -40.22 -27.47 -13.32
CA ARG A 402 -40.87 -27.00 -14.56
C ARG A 402 -40.17 -25.77 -15.16
N ASN A 403 -39.65 -24.88 -14.31
CA ASN A 403 -38.93 -23.67 -14.75
C ASN A 403 -37.54 -23.98 -15.33
N ARG A 404 -36.92 -25.11 -14.95
CA ARG A 404 -35.64 -25.57 -15.52
C ARG A 404 -35.65 -25.64 -17.04
N ARG A 405 -36.71 -26.17 -17.67
CA ARG A 405 -36.72 -26.41 -19.12
C ARG A 405 -36.87 -25.15 -19.95
N ILE A 406 -37.79 -24.26 -19.55
CA ILE A 406 -38.08 -23.03 -20.30
C ILE A 406 -36.90 -22.05 -20.20
N PHE A 407 -36.34 -21.90 -19.00
CA PHE A 407 -35.15 -21.06 -18.81
C PHE A 407 -33.93 -21.68 -19.48
N ALA A 408 -33.64 -22.98 -19.30
CA ALA A 408 -32.48 -23.60 -19.94
C ALA A 408 -32.47 -23.43 -21.47
N GLN A 409 -33.63 -23.50 -22.13
CA GLN A 409 -33.72 -23.32 -23.58
C GLN A 409 -33.49 -21.87 -23.99
N TYR A 410 -34.17 -20.90 -23.36
CA TYR A 410 -33.93 -19.47 -23.63
C TYR A 410 -32.47 -19.07 -23.43
N TRP A 411 -31.81 -19.64 -22.41
CA TRP A 411 -30.42 -19.33 -22.07
C TRP A 411 -29.41 -19.94 -23.03
N LYS A 412 -29.70 -21.14 -23.51
CA LYS A 412 -28.92 -21.77 -24.58
C LYS A 412 -28.92 -20.91 -25.85
N ASP A 413 -30.08 -20.35 -26.17
CA ASP A 413 -30.26 -19.51 -27.36
C ASP A 413 -29.57 -18.13 -27.19
N ARG A 414 -29.60 -17.54 -25.97
CA ARG A 414 -28.92 -16.25 -25.70
C ARG A 414 -27.39 -16.36 -25.69
N ARG A 415 -26.83 -17.45 -25.14
CA ARG A 415 -25.38 -17.73 -25.21
C ARG A 415 -24.90 -17.91 -26.66
N ALA A 416 -25.73 -18.53 -27.50
CA ALA A 416 -25.44 -18.66 -28.92
C ALA A 416 -25.49 -17.31 -29.65
N ALA A 417 -26.44 -16.44 -29.30
CA ALA A 417 -26.60 -15.11 -29.91
C ALA A 417 -25.50 -14.09 -29.54
N LEU A 418 -24.88 -14.20 -28.37
CA LEU A 418 -23.82 -13.28 -27.91
C LEU A 418 -22.45 -13.51 -28.60
N GLY A 419 -22.28 -14.61 -29.34
CA GLY A 419 -21.04 -14.96 -30.02
C GLY A 419 -19.89 -15.29 -29.06
N ALA A 420 -18.96 -16.14 -29.50
CA ALA A 420 -17.67 -16.26 -28.82
C ALA A 420 -16.98 -14.89 -28.81
N PRO A 421 -16.30 -14.47 -27.73
CA PRO A 421 -15.79 -13.11 -27.61
C PRO A 421 -14.82 -12.81 -28.76
N ALA A 422 -15.27 -11.95 -29.68
CA ALA A 422 -14.38 -11.28 -30.63
C ALA A 422 -13.39 -10.46 -29.80
N GLY A 423 -12.10 -10.69 -30.04
CA GLY A 423 -11.02 -10.01 -29.34
C GLY A 423 -11.25 -8.50 -29.34
N ILE A 424 -11.21 -7.90 -28.15
CA ILE A 424 -11.12 -6.46 -28.00
C ILE A 424 -9.85 -6.03 -28.75
N ALA A 425 -10.06 -5.36 -29.89
CA ALA A 425 -9.00 -4.76 -30.66
C ALA A 425 -8.17 -3.85 -29.75
N ARG A 426 -6.86 -4.05 -29.77
CA ARG A 426 -5.87 -3.20 -29.09
C ARG A 426 -6.08 -1.76 -29.53
N LEU A 427 -6.52 -0.89 -28.63
CA LEU A 427 -6.21 0.54 -28.74
C LEU A 427 -4.68 0.66 -28.65
N GLY A 428 -4.07 1.13 -29.73
CA GLY A 428 -2.64 1.07 -29.97
C GLY A 428 -1.81 1.80 -28.92
N ASN A 429 -0.74 1.13 -28.49
CA ASN A 429 0.37 1.73 -27.76
C ASN A 429 1.02 2.83 -28.61
N VAL A 430 0.90 4.09 -28.20
CA VAL A 430 1.91 5.11 -28.53
C VAL A 430 3.14 4.80 -27.67
N ALA A 431 4.19 4.29 -28.32
CA ALA A 431 5.49 4.07 -27.70
C ALA A 431 6.06 5.40 -27.19
N PRO A 432 6.59 5.47 -25.95
CA PRO A 432 7.33 6.65 -25.50
C PRO A 432 8.64 6.76 -26.28
N ALA A 433 8.95 7.98 -26.74
CA ALA A 433 10.22 8.31 -27.37
C ALA A 433 11.39 8.10 -26.38
N PRO A 434 12.52 7.51 -26.81
CA PRO A 434 13.69 7.34 -25.97
C PRO A 434 14.40 8.68 -25.73
N LEU A 435 14.79 8.94 -24.48
CA LEU A 435 15.71 10.03 -24.10
C LEU A 435 17.13 9.73 -24.64
N PRO A 436 17.91 10.76 -25.02
CA PRO A 436 19.17 10.58 -25.72
C PRO A 436 20.28 10.07 -24.79
N ALA A 437 20.94 8.99 -25.22
CA ALA A 437 22.15 8.46 -24.61
C ALA A 437 23.35 9.36 -24.93
N THR A 438 24.16 9.64 -23.91
CA THR A 438 25.46 10.30 -24.02
C THR A 438 26.45 9.44 -24.80
N ALA A 439 27.19 10.08 -25.71
CA ALA A 439 28.07 9.45 -26.68
C ALA A 439 29.36 8.88 -26.07
N PRO A 440 29.88 7.76 -26.61
CA PRO A 440 31.31 7.48 -26.62
C PRO A 440 31.93 7.69 -28.02
N LEU A 441 33.21 8.07 -28.00
CA LEU A 441 34.06 8.48 -29.12
C LEU A 441 34.28 7.39 -30.18
N ARG A 442 34.51 7.83 -31.42
CA ARG A 442 34.68 7.04 -32.67
C ARG A 442 36.06 6.34 -32.80
N PRO A 443 36.17 5.34 -33.71
CA PRO A 443 37.30 4.38 -33.85
C PRO A 443 38.27 4.72 -35.01
N PRO A 444 39.24 3.83 -35.31
CA PRO A 444 39.52 3.46 -36.72
C PRO A 444 39.50 1.92 -36.91
N VAL A 445 38.67 1.39 -37.83
CA VAL A 445 38.96 1.01 -39.24
C VAL A 445 39.97 -0.13 -39.41
N VAL A 446 39.51 -1.31 -39.91
CA VAL A 446 40.01 -2.05 -41.11
C VAL A 446 38.87 -2.99 -41.61
N SER A 447 38.74 -3.13 -42.93
CA SER A 447 37.67 -3.84 -43.68
C SER A 447 38.10 -5.28 -44.15
N PRO A 448 37.47 -5.93 -45.16
CA PRO A 448 36.68 -7.16 -45.03
C PRO A 448 37.19 -8.35 -45.90
N ASP A 449 36.58 -9.54 -45.80
CA ASP A 449 36.54 -10.61 -46.82
C ASP A 449 35.86 -11.87 -46.20
N THR A 450 35.14 -12.80 -46.83
CA THR A 450 34.41 -12.98 -48.10
C THR A 450 33.73 -14.37 -48.01
N ASN A 451 32.45 -14.44 -48.38
CA ASN A 451 31.85 -15.39 -49.33
C ASN A 451 31.62 -16.90 -49.01
N ARG A 452 30.49 -17.37 -49.57
CA ARG A 452 29.99 -18.74 -49.90
C ARG A 452 29.23 -19.54 -48.83
N SER A 453 28.19 -20.34 -49.15
CA SER A 453 27.07 -20.35 -50.11
C SER A 453 26.26 -21.62 -49.80
N ALA A 454 24.94 -21.56 -49.94
CA ALA A 454 24.02 -22.71 -49.86
C ALA A 454 24.14 -23.64 -51.08
N THR A 455 23.81 -24.94 -50.92
CA THR A 455 22.77 -25.72 -51.65
C THR A 455 23.07 -27.22 -51.67
N GLU A 456 22.05 -28.04 -51.38
CA GLU A 456 21.68 -29.35 -51.98
C GLU A 456 20.55 -29.92 -51.08
N PHE A 457 19.34 -30.28 -51.52
CA PHE A 457 19.01 -31.22 -52.60
C PHE A 457 17.49 -31.10 -52.95
N LEU A 458 17.15 -31.08 -54.23
CA LEU A 458 15.78 -31.12 -54.79
C LEU A 458 15.50 -32.53 -55.35
N ASP A 459 14.25 -33.03 -55.27
CA ASP A 459 13.40 -33.31 -56.45
C ASP A 459 12.13 -34.15 -56.14
N GLY A 460 11.04 -33.85 -56.87
CA GLY A 460 9.85 -34.72 -56.97
C GLY A 460 8.53 -34.03 -57.37
N LEU A 461 8.42 -33.56 -58.61
CA LEU A 461 7.23 -32.97 -59.26
C LEU A 461 6.05 -33.97 -59.48
N ARG A 462 4.78 -33.50 -59.32
CA ARG A 462 3.61 -33.71 -60.25
C ARG A 462 2.30 -33.03 -59.77
N LEU A 463 1.52 -32.48 -60.72
CA LEU A 463 0.11 -32.00 -60.70
C LEU A 463 -0.50 -32.34 -62.10
N PRO A 464 -1.84 -32.27 -62.40
CA PRO A 464 -3.10 -32.20 -61.60
C PRO A 464 -4.22 -33.18 -62.08
N ASP A 465 -5.39 -33.21 -61.41
CA ASP A 465 -6.77 -33.22 -62.00
C ASP A 465 -7.89 -33.25 -60.90
N ASP A 466 -8.97 -32.48 -61.12
CA ASP A 466 -10.16 -32.17 -60.26
C ASP A 466 -11.34 -33.19 -60.48
N PRO A 467 -12.56 -33.14 -59.85
CA PRO A 467 -13.06 -32.54 -58.58
C PRO A 467 -14.08 -33.40 -57.74
N LYS A 468 -14.53 -32.84 -56.59
CA LYS A 468 -15.77 -33.10 -55.76
C LYS A 468 -15.70 -34.12 -54.57
N PRO A 469 -16.66 -34.12 -53.63
CA PRO A 469 -16.81 -33.20 -52.49
C PRO A 469 -16.80 -33.92 -51.11
N THR A 470 -16.19 -33.28 -50.09
CA THR A 470 -16.27 -33.47 -48.61
C THR A 470 -16.67 -34.84 -47.99
N PRO A 471 -16.03 -35.23 -46.86
CA PRO A 471 -16.57 -34.74 -45.60
C PRO A 471 -15.52 -34.25 -44.60
N ALA A 472 -15.86 -33.13 -43.98
CA ALA A 472 -15.15 -32.41 -42.93
C ALA A 472 -15.15 -33.20 -41.61
N ARG A 473 -14.54 -34.40 -41.60
CA ARG A 473 -14.51 -35.27 -40.42
C ARG A 473 -13.14 -35.50 -39.79
N THR A 474 -12.07 -34.95 -40.35
CA THR A 474 -10.71 -35.18 -39.82
C THR A 474 -9.98 -33.93 -39.35
N ARG A 475 -10.64 -32.76 -39.33
CA ARG A 475 -10.10 -31.50 -38.74
C ARG A 475 -10.80 -31.03 -37.47
N LEU A 476 -11.63 -31.88 -36.85
CA LEU A 476 -12.29 -31.60 -35.57
C LEU A 476 -11.78 -32.46 -34.40
N GLN A 477 -10.71 -33.24 -34.58
CA GLN A 477 -10.04 -33.93 -33.48
C GLN A 477 -8.84 -33.14 -32.91
N GLY A 478 -8.42 -32.05 -33.57
CA GLY A 478 -7.33 -31.18 -33.09
C GLY A 478 -7.75 -29.96 -32.26
N LEU A 479 -9.05 -29.68 -32.15
CA LEU A 479 -9.58 -28.47 -31.50
C LEU A 479 -10.60 -28.75 -30.38
N ALA A 480 -10.77 -30.02 -30.00
CA ALA A 480 -11.71 -30.46 -28.97
C ALA A 480 -11.05 -31.24 -27.81
N LEU A 481 -9.76 -31.01 -27.53
CA LEU A 481 -9.13 -31.52 -26.31
C LEU A 481 -8.54 -30.39 -25.45
N ASN A 482 -9.05 -30.32 -24.21
CA ASN A 482 -8.50 -29.67 -23.01
C ASN A 482 -8.95 -28.25 -22.67
N LEU A 483 -10.24 -28.08 -22.35
CA LEU A 483 -10.70 -27.15 -21.30
C LEU A 483 -10.29 -27.68 -19.90
N ARG A 484 -9.01 -28.01 -19.73
CA ARG A 484 -8.40 -28.37 -18.43
C ARG A 484 -7.75 -27.12 -17.87
N ALA A 485 -7.90 -26.87 -16.58
CA ALA A 485 -7.20 -25.83 -15.85
C ALA A 485 -5.69 -26.03 -15.95
N HIS A 486 -5.04 -25.35 -16.91
CA HIS A 486 -3.59 -25.27 -16.94
C HIS A 486 -3.21 -24.10 -16.05
N LEU A 487 -2.39 -24.38 -15.04
CA LEU A 487 -1.63 -23.32 -14.38
C LEU A 487 -0.68 -22.68 -15.40
N PRO A 488 -0.23 -21.44 -15.17
CA PRO A 488 0.77 -20.83 -16.03
C PRO A 488 2.02 -21.71 -16.14
N ASP A 489 2.63 -21.75 -17.33
CA ASP A 489 3.89 -22.47 -17.53
C ASP A 489 5.00 -21.86 -16.67
N ALA A 490 5.53 -22.65 -15.75
CA ALA A 490 6.59 -22.26 -14.82
C ALA A 490 7.57 -23.41 -14.60
N THR A 491 8.83 -23.09 -14.35
CA THR A 491 9.87 -24.03 -13.91
C THR A 491 10.71 -23.39 -12.82
N ALA A 492 11.55 -24.17 -12.12
CA ALA A 492 12.48 -23.61 -11.15
C ALA A 492 13.42 -22.56 -11.77
N ALA A 493 13.87 -22.77 -13.01
CA ALA A 493 14.73 -21.83 -13.74
C ALA A 493 13.97 -20.63 -14.34
N ARG A 494 12.65 -20.75 -14.52
CA ARG A 494 11.79 -19.67 -15.04
C ARG A 494 10.48 -19.65 -14.26
N PRO A 495 10.49 -19.10 -13.01
CA PRO A 495 9.28 -18.98 -12.20
C PRO A 495 8.24 -18.10 -12.87
N TRP A 496 6.96 -18.42 -12.69
CA TRP A 496 5.89 -17.52 -13.08
C TRP A 496 5.74 -16.42 -12.03
N THR A 497 5.74 -15.15 -12.45
CA THR A 497 5.69 -14.01 -11.52
C THR A 497 4.36 -13.28 -11.65
N ASN A 498 3.72 -12.99 -10.52
CA ASN A 498 2.49 -12.20 -10.50
C ASN A 498 2.78 -10.69 -10.65
N GLU A 499 1.72 -9.87 -10.63
CA GLU A 499 1.80 -8.41 -10.74
C GLU A 499 2.55 -7.71 -9.60
N PHE A 500 2.76 -8.38 -8.48
CA PHE A 500 3.45 -7.85 -7.29
C PHE A 500 4.90 -8.33 -7.20
N GLY A 501 5.42 -8.99 -8.24
CA GLY A 501 6.79 -9.50 -8.25
C GLY A 501 6.99 -10.77 -7.44
N MET A 502 5.92 -11.46 -7.03
CA MET A 502 6.00 -12.74 -6.32
C MET A 502 6.22 -13.88 -7.34
N PRO A 503 7.32 -14.64 -7.27
CA PRO A 503 7.59 -15.75 -8.18
C PRO A 503 7.02 -17.05 -7.64
N PHE A 504 6.51 -17.88 -8.55
CA PHE A 504 5.89 -19.16 -8.26
C PHE A 504 6.50 -20.26 -9.11
N VAL A 505 6.74 -21.41 -8.49
CA VAL A 505 7.34 -22.60 -9.11
C VAL A 505 6.43 -23.81 -8.93
N PRO A 506 6.42 -24.77 -9.87
CA PRO A 506 5.59 -25.96 -9.76
C PRO A 506 6.09 -26.87 -8.63
N VAL A 507 5.15 -27.45 -7.87
CA VAL A 507 5.47 -28.46 -6.86
C VAL A 507 5.15 -29.85 -7.40
N PRO A 508 6.15 -30.75 -7.59
CA PRO A 508 5.93 -32.08 -8.15
C PRO A 508 4.88 -32.90 -7.39
N GLY A 509 4.06 -33.65 -8.13
CA GLY A 509 2.99 -34.47 -7.55
C GLY A 509 1.77 -33.68 -7.06
N THR A 510 1.73 -32.37 -7.30
CA THR A 510 0.60 -31.50 -6.95
C THR A 510 0.09 -30.77 -8.20
N ARG A 511 -0.99 -29.99 -8.04
CA ARG A 511 -1.53 -29.09 -9.08
C ARG A 511 -1.51 -27.64 -8.61
N ILE A 512 -0.40 -27.23 -8.03
CA ILE A 512 -0.16 -25.86 -7.59
C ILE A 512 1.16 -25.34 -8.14
N LEU A 513 1.23 -24.01 -8.29
CA LEU A 513 2.51 -23.30 -8.22
C LEU A 513 2.63 -22.72 -6.81
N MET A 514 3.77 -22.92 -6.15
CA MET A 514 4.02 -22.38 -4.82
C MET A 514 4.91 -21.13 -4.93
N CYS A 515 4.56 -20.09 -4.17
CA CYS A 515 5.41 -18.91 -4.04
C CYS A 515 6.76 -19.33 -3.46
N VAL A 516 7.82 -18.82 -4.09
CA VAL A 516 9.19 -19.23 -3.84
C VAL A 516 9.66 -18.88 -2.42
N TRP A 517 9.07 -17.86 -1.80
CA TRP A 517 9.35 -17.42 -0.43
C TRP A 517 8.08 -16.97 0.28
N GLU A 518 8.16 -16.68 1.59
CA GLU A 518 7.03 -16.17 2.38
C GLU A 518 6.54 -14.81 1.88
N THR A 519 5.31 -14.45 2.24
CA THR A 519 4.70 -13.19 1.81
C THR A 519 5.48 -12.00 2.39
N PRO A 520 6.11 -11.16 1.56
CA PRO A 520 6.89 -10.03 2.06
C PRO A 520 5.99 -8.94 2.65
N ARG A 521 6.47 -8.22 3.66
CA ARG A 521 5.75 -7.10 4.29
C ARG A 521 5.35 -6.01 3.28
N SER A 522 6.18 -5.73 2.29
CA SER A 522 5.89 -4.78 1.21
C SER A 522 4.62 -5.14 0.44
N VAL A 523 4.45 -6.42 0.07
CA VAL A 523 3.25 -6.87 -0.66
C VAL A 523 2.03 -6.90 0.26
N TYR A 524 2.20 -7.39 1.48
CA TYR A 524 1.10 -7.42 2.46
C TYR A 524 0.59 -6.02 2.80
N ARG A 525 1.47 -5.00 2.84
CA ARG A 525 1.09 -3.59 3.02
C ARG A 525 0.12 -3.12 1.93
N VAL A 526 0.32 -3.52 0.67
CA VAL A 526 -0.58 -3.16 -0.44
C VAL A 526 -1.98 -3.76 -0.23
N HIS A 527 -2.07 -4.98 0.27
CA HIS A 527 -3.33 -5.60 0.67
C HIS A 527 -3.98 -4.85 1.84
N ALA A 528 -3.23 -4.60 2.92
CA ALA A 528 -3.76 -3.95 4.12
C ALA A 528 -4.25 -2.51 3.85
N LEU A 529 -3.64 -1.80 2.91
CA LEU A 529 -4.12 -0.49 2.45
C LEU A 529 -5.39 -0.58 1.60
N ALA A 530 -5.64 -1.73 0.95
CA ALA A 530 -6.81 -1.96 0.11
C ALA A 530 -8.00 -2.56 0.87
N ASP A 531 -7.79 -3.12 2.07
CA ASP A 531 -8.83 -3.69 2.94
C ASP A 531 -8.92 -2.90 4.27
N PRO A 532 -9.94 -2.04 4.44
CA PRO A 532 -10.17 -1.29 5.68
C PRO A 532 -10.38 -2.16 6.93
N THR A 533 -10.67 -3.46 6.74
CA THR A 533 -10.85 -4.43 7.82
C THR A 533 -9.56 -5.17 8.19
N ALA A 534 -8.45 -4.90 7.50
CA ALA A 534 -7.17 -5.52 7.78
C ALA A 534 -6.64 -5.06 9.16
N SER A 535 -6.15 -6.00 9.95
CA SER A 535 -5.51 -5.69 11.23
C SER A 535 -4.28 -4.80 11.03
N THR A 536 -3.97 -3.96 12.02
CA THR A 536 -2.75 -3.14 12.06
C THR A 536 -1.60 -3.80 12.81
N ASN A 537 -1.80 -4.94 13.48
CA ASN A 537 -0.79 -5.58 14.35
C ASN A 537 0.51 -5.89 13.61
N TRP A 538 0.43 -6.28 12.33
CA TRP A 538 1.60 -6.54 11.50
C TRP A 538 2.50 -5.31 11.32
N GLN A 539 2.03 -4.08 11.52
CA GLN A 539 2.81 -2.87 11.24
C GLN A 539 4.00 -2.70 12.18
N ALA A 540 3.86 -3.11 13.44
CA ALA A 540 4.87 -2.93 14.49
C ALA A 540 5.13 -4.25 15.24
N PRO A 541 5.74 -5.26 14.58
CA PRO A 541 5.96 -6.55 15.21
C PRO A 541 6.88 -6.41 16.42
N PHE A 542 6.56 -7.13 17.49
CA PHE A 542 7.25 -7.05 18.76
C PHE A 542 7.40 -8.43 19.41
N PHE A 543 8.28 -8.51 20.40
CA PHE A 543 8.45 -9.61 21.34
C PHE A 543 8.51 -9.08 22.76
N ILE A 544 8.46 -9.98 23.77
CA ILE A 544 8.66 -9.61 25.17
C ILE A 544 10.12 -9.21 25.36
N GLY A 545 10.42 -7.92 25.19
CA GLY A 545 11.79 -7.38 25.23
C GLY A 545 12.07 -6.29 24.19
N GLY A 546 11.19 -6.09 23.20
CA GLY A 546 11.34 -4.98 22.25
C GLY A 546 10.60 -5.15 20.93
N ARG A 547 10.79 -4.18 20.04
CA ARG A 547 10.32 -4.26 18.65
C ARG A 547 11.24 -5.16 17.83
N ILE A 548 10.68 -5.87 16.87
CA ILE A 548 11.44 -6.58 15.85
C ILE A 548 11.72 -5.59 14.72
N PRO A 549 13.00 -5.24 14.46
CA PRO A 549 13.34 -4.46 13.29
C PRO A 549 12.84 -5.20 12.05
N THR A 550 12.04 -4.53 11.22
CA THR A 550 11.55 -5.12 9.98
C THR A 550 11.74 -4.15 8.84
N ASP A 551 12.33 -4.66 7.76
CA ASP A 551 12.36 -3.99 6.47
C ASP A 551 11.17 -4.44 5.60
N ASP A 552 11.09 -3.91 4.38
CA ASP A 552 10.03 -4.23 3.43
C ASP A 552 10.12 -5.65 2.83
N ARG A 553 11.27 -6.32 2.97
CA ARG A 553 11.52 -7.70 2.49
C ARG A 553 11.42 -8.75 3.59
N ALA A 554 11.33 -8.39 4.87
CA ALA A 554 11.02 -9.34 5.93
C ALA A 554 9.64 -9.97 5.70
N PRO A 555 9.43 -11.23 6.14
CA PRO A 555 8.12 -11.87 6.04
C PRO A 555 7.10 -11.13 6.92
N VAL A 556 5.83 -11.13 6.49
CA VAL A 556 4.75 -10.59 7.34
C VAL A 556 4.49 -11.54 8.52
N VAL A 557 4.43 -10.97 9.72
CA VAL A 557 4.11 -11.65 10.99
C VAL A 557 3.09 -10.82 11.78
N GLN A 558 2.60 -11.33 12.91
CA GLN A 558 1.49 -10.77 13.72
C GLN A 558 0.16 -10.64 12.97
N VAL A 559 0.02 -11.47 11.94
CA VAL A 559 -1.22 -11.77 11.22
C VAL A 559 -1.80 -13.08 11.73
N ASN A 560 -3.11 -13.25 11.66
CA ASN A 560 -3.75 -14.53 11.97
C ASN A 560 -4.12 -15.29 10.69
N TRP A 561 -4.68 -16.48 10.82
CA TRP A 561 -5.01 -17.33 9.67
C TRP A 561 -6.08 -16.69 8.76
N ALA A 562 -7.06 -16.02 9.35
CA ALA A 562 -8.12 -15.34 8.60
C ALA A 562 -7.56 -14.18 7.76
N ASP A 563 -6.61 -13.40 8.30
CA ASP A 563 -5.92 -12.35 7.55
C ASP A 563 -5.15 -12.89 6.35
N ALA A 564 -4.46 -14.02 6.54
CA ALA A 564 -3.67 -14.66 5.48
C ALA A 564 -4.58 -15.16 4.35
N ARG A 565 -5.77 -15.65 4.69
CA ARG A 565 -6.80 -16.02 3.69
C ARG A 565 -7.39 -14.82 2.98
N LYS A 566 -7.72 -13.73 3.69
CA LYS A 566 -8.17 -12.48 3.06
C LYS A 566 -7.14 -11.96 2.05
N PHE A 567 -5.85 -12.04 2.40
CA PHE A 567 -4.77 -11.71 1.48
C PHE A 567 -4.82 -12.58 0.20
N CYS A 568 -5.01 -13.90 0.33
CA CYS A 568 -5.12 -14.79 -0.82
C CYS A 568 -6.35 -14.49 -1.69
N GLU A 569 -7.49 -14.20 -1.06
CA GLU A 569 -8.73 -13.82 -1.75
C GLU A 569 -8.54 -12.50 -2.51
N TRP A 570 -7.94 -11.50 -1.86
CA TRP A 570 -7.57 -10.23 -2.48
C TRP A 570 -6.62 -10.42 -3.67
N LEU A 571 -5.58 -11.24 -3.51
CA LEU A 571 -4.62 -11.54 -4.58
C LEU A 571 -5.31 -12.23 -5.76
N THR A 572 -6.31 -13.09 -5.48
CA THR A 572 -7.11 -13.76 -6.50
C THR A 572 -7.96 -12.77 -7.28
N VAL A 573 -8.64 -11.87 -6.58
CA VAL A 573 -9.46 -10.82 -7.20
C VAL A 573 -8.58 -9.93 -8.07
N ARG A 574 -7.41 -9.52 -7.57
CA ARG A 574 -6.43 -8.71 -8.31
C ARG A 574 -5.94 -9.42 -9.58
N GLY A 575 -5.43 -10.65 -9.46
CA GLY A 575 -4.94 -11.44 -10.59
C GLY A 575 -6.03 -11.74 -11.63
N ARG A 576 -7.28 -11.94 -11.22
CA ARG A 576 -8.40 -12.11 -12.16
C ARG A 576 -8.85 -10.79 -12.79
N SER A 577 -8.73 -9.66 -12.08
CA SER A 577 -9.13 -8.34 -12.58
C SER A 577 -8.17 -7.81 -13.65
N ASN A 578 -6.88 -8.13 -13.55
CA ASN A 578 -5.86 -7.71 -14.51
C ASN A 578 -5.58 -8.77 -15.60
N GLY A 579 -6.36 -9.87 -15.63
CA GLY A 579 -6.24 -10.93 -16.62
C GLY A 579 -5.02 -11.84 -16.45
N ARG A 580 -4.27 -11.73 -15.35
CA ARG A 580 -3.16 -12.65 -15.07
C ARG A 580 -3.62 -14.04 -14.62
N LEU A 581 -4.82 -14.14 -14.05
CA LEU A 581 -5.44 -15.39 -13.65
C LEU A 581 -6.70 -15.70 -14.46
N ALA A 582 -6.85 -16.96 -14.83
CA ALA A 582 -8.10 -17.50 -15.35
C ALA A 582 -9.17 -17.59 -14.24
N THR A 583 -10.44 -17.69 -14.63
CA THR A 583 -11.59 -17.77 -13.69
C THR A 583 -11.54 -18.99 -12.78
N ASN A 584 -10.92 -20.09 -13.23
CA ASN A 584 -10.70 -21.31 -12.46
C ASN A 584 -9.38 -21.33 -11.68
N GLN A 585 -8.58 -20.28 -11.77
CA GLN A 585 -7.34 -20.12 -11.01
C GLN A 585 -7.56 -19.22 -9.79
N PHE A 586 -6.93 -19.53 -8.67
CA PHE A 586 -7.03 -18.76 -7.44
C PHE A 586 -5.84 -19.00 -6.52
N TYR A 587 -5.58 -18.01 -5.68
CA TYR A 587 -4.61 -18.10 -4.62
C TYR A 587 -5.25 -18.61 -3.33
N ARG A 588 -4.48 -19.38 -2.57
CA ARG A 588 -4.82 -19.83 -1.21
C ARG A 588 -3.56 -20.13 -0.41
N LEU A 589 -3.74 -20.45 0.86
CA LEU A 589 -2.69 -21.07 1.67
C LEU A 589 -2.38 -22.48 1.14
N PRO A 590 -1.14 -22.96 1.28
CA PRO A 590 -0.80 -24.35 0.97
C PRO A 590 -1.57 -25.32 1.87
N THR A 591 -1.79 -26.53 1.38
CA THR A 591 -2.14 -27.65 2.27
C THR A 591 -0.89 -28.23 2.93
N ASP A 592 -1.06 -28.94 4.04
CA ASP A 592 0.00 -29.68 4.74
C ASP A 592 0.76 -30.61 3.78
N VAL A 593 0.03 -31.33 2.92
CA VAL A 593 0.62 -32.25 1.95
C VAL A 593 1.38 -31.50 0.86
N GLU A 594 0.82 -30.40 0.34
CA GLU A 594 1.51 -29.57 -0.66
C GLU A 594 2.79 -28.96 -0.10
N TRP A 595 2.77 -28.52 1.16
CA TRP A 595 3.94 -28.03 1.86
C TRP A 595 4.99 -29.14 2.01
N SER A 596 4.59 -30.36 2.42
CA SER A 596 5.51 -31.50 2.50
C SER A 596 6.19 -31.79 1.16
N ARG A 597 5.45 -31.73 0.05
CA ARG A 597 6.03 -31.90 -1.30
C ARG A 597 6.98 -30.78 -1.68
N ALA A 598 6.64 -29.53 -1.36
CA ALA A 598 7.52 -28.40 -1.60
C ALA A 598 8.82 -28.51 -0.80
N ALA A 599 8.78 -29.06 0.42
CA ALA A 599 9.94 -29.34 1.26
C ALA A 599 10.74 -30.59 0.83
N GLY A 600 10.33 -31.28 -0.23
CA GLY A 600 11.02 -32.46 -0.76
C GLY A 600 10.74 -33.75 0.00
N LEU A 601 9.71 -33.79 0.85
CA LEU A 601 9.36 -35.00 1.59
C LEU A 601 8.68 -36.04 0.68
N ALA A 602 9.04 -37.30 0.90
CA ALA A 602 8.39 -38.45 0.31
C ALA A 602 6.93 -38.58 0.80
N ALA A 603 6.21 -39.58 0.29
CA ALA A 603 4.84 -39.81 0.76
C ALA A 603 4.86 -40.23 2.23
N GLU A 604 4.33 -39.35 3.08
CA GLU A 604 4.26 -39.55 4.53
C GLU A 604 3.07 -40.45 4.89
N THR A 605 3.22 -41.25 5.95
CA THR A 605 2.18 -42.12 6.48
C THR A 605 1.37 -41.39 7.57
N GLY A 606 0.05 -41.57 7.57
CA GLY A 606 -0.86 -40.92 8.51
C GLY A 606 -2.04 -40.23 7.81
N ALA A 607 -3.24 -40.44 8.34
CA ALA A 607 -4.47 -39.89 7.79
C ALA A 607 -4.60 -38.39 8.07
N THR A 608 -4.09 -37.93 9.22
CA THR A 608 -4.17 -36.54 9.67
C THR A 608 -2.82 -35.83 9.59
N PRO A 609 -2.77 -34.48 9.52
CA PRO A 609 -1.51 -33.76 9.67
C PRO A 609 -0.79 -34.14 10.97
N ALA A 610 -1.48 -34.22 12.11
CA ALA A 610 -0.87 -34.65 13.37
C ALA A 610 -0.14 -36.01 13.25
N GLU A 611 -0.81 -37.04 12.72
CA GLU A 611 -0.21 -38.37 12.53
C GLU A 611 0.99 -38.34 11.58
N ARG A 612 0.92 -37.57 10.48
CA ARG A 612 2.06 -37.42 9.56
C ARG A 612 3.26 -36.77 10.23
N GLY A 613 3.03 -35.81 11.14
CA GLY A 613 4.08 -35.19 11.93
C GLY A 613 4.74 -36.17 12.90
N GLU A 614 3.95 -36.99 13.58
CA GLU A 614 4.43 -38.04 14.49
C GLU A 614 5.23 -39.13 13.77
N ASN A 615 4.81 -39.48 12.55
CA ASN A 615 5.48 -40.47 11.70
C ASN A 615 6.64 -39.89 10.86
N ALA A 616 6.90 -38.59 10.95
CA ALA A 616 7.91 -37.96 10.12
C ALA A 616 9.32 -38.37 10.53
N GLY A 617 10.11 -38.79 9.53
CA GLY A 617 11.53 -39.09 9.70
C GLY A 617 12.37 -37.85 10.06
N ARG A 618 13.65 -38.11 10.39
CA ARG A 618 14.64 -37.08 10.69
C ARG A 618 15.21 -36.49 9.40
N HIS A 619 14.42 -35.64 8.74
CA HIS A 619 14.82 -34.93 7.52
C HIS A 619 14.88 -33.43 7.75
N TYR A 620 15.92 -32.78 7.24
CA TYR A 620 16.10 -31.33 7.29
C TYR A 620 16.21 -30.74 5.87
N PRO A 621 15.95 -29.43 5.70
CA PRO A 621 16.04 -28.76 4.40
C PRO A 621 17.40 -28.85 3.70
N TRP A 622 18.48 -29.11 4.46
CA TRP A 622 19.87 -29.10 3.98
C TRP A 622 20.55 -30.48 3.98
N GLY A 623 19.85 -31.56 4.35
CA GLY A 623 20.42 -32.91 4.52
C GLY A 623 20.25 -33.46 5.94
N ASP A 624 20.77 -34.66 6.23
CA ASP A 624 20.49 -35.39 7.50
C ASP A 624 21.36 -34.96 8.70
N ASP A 625 22.37 -34.11 8.46
CA ASP A 625 23.29 -33.62 9.50
C ASP A 625 22.64 -32.53 10.36
N PHE A 626 22.72 -32.65 11.68
CA PHE A 626 22.25 -31.65 12.63
C PHE A 626 23.31 -31.39 13.73
N PRO A 627 23.58 -30.13 14.12
CA PRO A 627 23.09 -28.89 13.48
C PRO A 627 23.73 -28.67 12.09
N PRO A 628 23.16 -27.77 11.25
CA PRO A 628 23.78 -27.43 9.98
C PRO A 628 25.16 -26.78 10.19
N ARG A 629 26.13 -27.13 9.35
CA ARG A 629 27.50 -26.57 9.40
C ARG A 629 27.68 -25.26 8.63
N THR A 630 26.67 -24.87 7.85
CA THR A 630 26.67 -23.64 7.03
C THR A 630 25.33 -22.94 7.16
N PRO A 631 25.25 -21.61 6.96
CA PRO A 631 23.99 -20.86 7.07
C PRO A 631 22.99 -21.30 5.97
N VAL A 632 21.97 -22.05 6.36
CA VAL A 632 20.98 -22.68 5.45
C VAL A 632 19.54 -22.29 5.78
N GLY A 633 19.33 -21.49 6.82
CA GLY A 633 18.04 -20.94 7.22
C GLY A 633 18.20 -19.97 8.38
N ASN A 634 17.16 -19.22 8.69
CA ASN A 634 17.15 -18.34 9.86
C ASN A 634 16.63 -19.11 11.08
N TYR A 635 17.49 -19.32 12.06
CA TYR A 635 17.25 -20.10 13.28
C TYR A 635 17.77 -19.36 14.50
N ARG A 636 17.52 -19.89 15.70
CA ARG A 636 18.07 -19.27 16.89
C ARG A 636 19.56 -19.59 17.04
N ASP A 637 20.39 -18.60 16.76
CA ASP A 637 21.85 -18.65 16.82
C ASP A 637 22.43 -17.71 17.92
N LYS A 638 23.76 -17.66 18.03
CA LYS A 638 24.48 -16.78 18.98
C LYS A 638 24.36 -15.28 18.67
N SER A 639 23.84 -14.90 17.50
CA SER A 639 23.56 -13.51 17.14
C SER A 639 22.20 -13.05 17.69
N ALA A 640 21.28 -13.98 17.96
CA ALA A 640 20.04 -13.71 18.68
C ALA A 640 20.39 -13.07 20.03
N THR A 641 20.22 -11.74 20.13
CA THR A 641 20.63 -10.97 21.31
C THR A 641 20.07 -11.58 22.60
N ALA A 642 20.86 -11.56 23.68
CA ALA A 642 20.42 -11.91 25.04
C ALA A 642 19.12 -11.18 25.48
N ALA A 643 18.73 -10.12 24.77
CA ALA A 643 17.48 -9.40 24.92
C ALA A 643 16.22 -10.21 24.56
N VAL A 644 16.33 -11.29 23.78
CA VAL A 644 15.16 -11.94 23.15
C VAL A 644 14.42 -12.90 24.08
N TYR A 645 15.10 -13.67 24.93
CA TYR A 645 14.55 -14.43 26.07
C TYR A 645 15.71 -15.04 26.86
N ASN A 646 15.78 -14.83 28.18
CA ASN A 646 16.66 -15.62 29.04
C ASN A 646 16.21 -17.11 29.00
N ALA A 647 17.16 -18.02 28.80
CA ALA A 647 17.05 -19.47 29.01
C ALA A 647 16.48 -20.39 27.90
N LYS A 648 16.53 -20.04 26.61
CA LYS A 648 16.32 -21.03 25.53
C LYS A 648 17.67 -21.55 24.98
N PRO A 649 17.73 -22.80 24.47
CA PRO A 649 18.93 -23.32 23.77
C PRO A 649 19.12 -22.65 22.40
N GLU A 650 20.37 -22.46 22.00
CA GLU A 650 20.79 -21.95 20.69
C GLU A 650 21.39 -23.12 19.88
N LEU A 651 21.44 -23.02 18.55
CA LEU A 651 22.15 -24.02 17.75
C LEU A 651 23.66 -23.89 17.97
N ASP A 652 24.29 -25.00 18.34
CA ASP A 652 25.73 -25.07 18.54
C ASP A 652 26.48 -24.83 17.22
N ASP A 653 27.49 -23.96 17.28
CA ASP A 653 28.38 -23.59 16.17
C ASP A 653 27.67 -23.15 14.87
N TYR A 654 26.43 -22.68 14.98
CA TYR A 654 25.66 -22.09 13.89
C TYR A 654 25.63 -20.56 14.00
N ARG A 655 25.76 -19.86 12.87
CA ARG A 655 25.56 -18.41 12.78
C ARG A 655 24.96 -18.03 11.44
N ASP A 656 23.75 -17.49 11.43
CA ASP A 656 23.08 -17.04 10.21
C ASP A 656 23.18 -15.53 9.96
N GLY A 657 23.60 -14.77 10.98
CA GLY A 657 23.82 -13.33 10.89
C GLY A 657 22.56 -12.48 11.07
N TYR A 658 21.43 -13.10 11.42
CA TYR A 658 20.17 -12.39 11.66
C TYR A 658 19.71 -12.58 13.11
N PRO A 659 19.72 -11.52 13.94
CA PRO A 659 19.31 -11.63 15.34
C PRO A 659 17.79 -11.85 15.52
N THR A 660 17.00 -11.60 14.47
CA THR A 660 15.54 -11.75 14.45
C THR A 660 15.05 -12.25 13.09
N LEU A 661 14.10 -11.58 12.43
CA LEU A 661 13.67 -11.92 11.07
C LEU A 661 14.77 -11.60 10.05
N SER A 662 14.89 -12.45 9.04
CA SER A 662 15.71 -12.21 7.86
C SER A 662 14.81 -11.76 6.70
N PRO A 663 15.36 -11.04 5.70
CA PRO A 663 14.68 -10.85 4.43
C PRO A 663 14.29 -12.22 3.83
N VAL A 664 13.12 -12.28 3.19
CA VAL A 664 12.69 -13.45 2.44
C VAL A 664 13.68 -13.77 1.31
N GLY A 665 13.98 -15.04 1.11
CA GLY A 665 14.93 -15.56 0.13
C GLY A 665 16.41 -15.35 0.51
N ALA A 666 16.73 -15.04 1.77
CA ALA A 666 18.11 -14.78 2.20
C ALA A 666 19.02 -16.03 2.19
N PHE A 667 18.43 -17.21 2.33
CA PHE A 667 19.16 -18.49 2.40
C PHE A 667 19.06 -19.29 1.10
N PRO A 668 19.92 -20.29 0.89
CA PRO A 668 19.89 -21.11 -0.33
C PRO A 668 18.51 -21.74 -0.59
N ALA A 669 18.13 -21.80 -1.86
CA ALA A 669 16.92 -22.46 -2.29
C ALA A 669 17.08 -23.99 -2.30
N ASN A 670 15.98 -24.74 -2.14
CA ASN A 670 15.99 -26.17 -2.40
C ASN A 670 16.02 -26.48 -3.92
N ALA A 671 15.98 -27.77 -4.29
CA ALA A 671 16.04 -28.20 -5.69
C ALA A 671 14.87 -27.70 -6.57
N LEU A 672 13.76 -27.25 -5.97
CA LEU A 672 12.63 -26.64 -6.68
C LEU A 672 12.79 -25.12 -6.83
N GLY A 673 13.87 -24.56 -6.27
CA GLY A 673 14.09 -23.13 -6.20
C GLY A 673 13.32 -22.46 -5.08
N ILE A 674 12.77 -23.19 -4.10
CA ILE A 674 11.98 -22.64 -2.99
C ILE A 674 12.88 -22.36 -1.78
N HIS A 675 12.74 -21.17 -1.19
CA HIS A 675 13.53 -20.69 -0.06
C HIS A 675 12.75 -20.79 1.26
N ASP A 676 13.49 -20.72 2.37
CA ASP A 676 13.01 -20.49 3.74
C ASP A 676 12.04 -21.53 4.32
N LEU A 677 11.82 -22.68 3.66
CA LEU A 677 10.97 -23.76 4.20
C LEU A 677 11.46 -24.34 5.53
N GLY A 678 12.72 -24.08 5.88
CA GLY A 678 13.31 -24.54 7.13
C GLY A 678 13.08 -23.64 8.33
N GLY A 679 13.06 -22.31 8.13
CA GLY A 679 13.25 -21.32 9.20
C GLY A 679 12.71 -19.95 8.82
N ASN A 680 13.21 -18.90 9.47
CA ASN A 680 12.64 -17.54 9.43
C ASN A 680 11.28 -17.48 10.12
N VAL A 681 10.19 -17.88 9.46
CA VAL A 681 8.86 -17.96 10.09
C VAL A 681 8.20 -19.30 9.81
N ALA A 682 7.46 -19.81 10.78
CA ALA A 682 6.61 -20.96 10.54
C ALA A 682 5.36 -20.53 9.75
N GLU A 683 4.85 -21.42 8.92
CA GLU A 683 3.92 -21.06 7.86
C GLU A 683 2.55 -21.69 8.04
N MET A 684 1.52 -20.86 7.96
CA MET A 684 0.14 -21.30 8.05
C MET A 684 -0.29 -22.08 6.80
N CYS A 685 -0.91 -23.24 7.03
CA CYS A 685 -1.59 -24.05 6.02
C CYS A 685 -3.12 -23.95 6.17
N ASP A 686 -3.86 -24.34 5.12
CA ASP A 686 -5.33 -24.26 5.09
C ASP A 686 -5.99 -25.39 5.92
N ASP A 687 -5.30 -26.52 6.10
CA ASP A 687 -5.82 -27.70 6.80
C ASP A 687 -6.02 -27.50 8.31
N LEU A 688 -6.99 -28.24 8.85
CA LEU A 688 -7.10 -28.47 10.29
C LEU A 688 -6.00 -29.45 10.75
N TYR A 689 -5.39 -29.18 11.90
CA TYR A 689 -4.35 -30.04 12.46
C TYR A 689 -4.87 -31.43 12.82
N LYS A 690 -6.08 -31.49 13.39
CA LYS A 690 -6.83 -32.70 13.70
C LYS A 690 -8.29 -32.56 13.24
N PRO A 691 -8.93 -33.63 12.76
CA PRO A 691 -10.35 -33.62 12.43
C PRO A 691 -11.22 -33.17 13.62
N GLY A 692 -12.21 -32.32 13.39
CA GLY A 692 -13.10 -31.80 14.43
C GLY A 692 -12.47 -30.78 15.39
N GLY A 693 -11.18 -30.50 15.27
CA GLY A 693 -10.49 -29.44 16.01
C GLY A 693 -10.69 -28.05 15.40
N LYS A 694 -10.18 -27.03 16.09
CA LYS A 694 -10.14 -25.63 15.60
C LYS A 694 -8.75 -25.21 15.12
N GLU A 695 -7.71 -25.91 15.58
CA GLU A 695 -6.32 -25.59 15.28
C GLU A 695 -5.99 -25.81 13.79
N ARG A 696 -5.23 -24.89 13.22
CA ARG A 696 -4.70 -24.97 11.86
C ARG A 696 -3.29 -25.54 11.88
N VAL A 697 -2.90 -26.16 10.78
CA VAL A 697 -1.53 -26.65 10.62
C VAL A 697 -0.59 -25.46 10.40
N VAL A 698 0.50 -25.44 11.16
CA VAL A 698 1.66 -24.57 10.92
C VAL A 698 2.89 -25.44 10.64
N ARG A 699 3.63 -25.15 9.57
CA ARG A 699 4.80 -25.91 9.09
C ARG A 699 6.09 -25.11 9.18
N GLY A 700 7.23 -25.79 9.23
CA GLY A 700 8.56 -25.17 9.26
C GLY A 700 9.02 -24.71 10.65
N GLY A 701 10.30 -24.35 10.71
CA GLY A 701 10.94 -23.75 11.87
C GLY A 701 10.74 -22.24 11.94
N THR A 702 11.37 -21.60 12.92
CA THR A 702 11.28 -20.15 13.12
C THR A 702 12.66 -19.61 13.48
N TRP A 703 12.85 -18.30 13.37
CA TRP A 703 14.04 -17.60 13.86
C TRP A 703 14.28 -17.76 15.39
N LEU A 704 13.30 -18.29 16.14
CA LEU A 704 13.41 -18.63 17.56
C LEU A 704 13.64 -20.13 17.83
N GLU A 705 13.70 -20.96 16.80
CA GLU A 705 13.81 -22.40 16.94
C GLU A 705 15.29 -22.84 16.94
N ALA A 706 15.67 -23.67 17.89
CA ALA A 706 16.97 -24.34 17.96
C ALA A 706 16.84 -25.84 18.27
N SER A 707 15.61 -26.32 18.52
CA SER A 707 15.42 -27.74 18.82
C SER A 707 15.53 -28.57 17.54
N GLU A 708 16.18 -29.72 17.67
CA GLU A 708 16.29 -30.66 16.57
C GLU A 708 14.92 -31.04 15.99
N ALA A 709 13.93 -31.26 16.86
CA ALA A 709 12.57 -31.62 16.45
C ALA A 709 11.83 -30.50 15.73
N GLY A 710 12.03 -29.24 16.12
CA GLY A 710 11.30 -28.09 15.57
C GLY A 710 11.77 -27.63 14.19
N ILE A 711 12.99 -27.96 13.79
CA ILE A 711 13.58 -27.57 12.49
C ILE A 711 13.45 -28.66 11.42
N ARG A 712 12.97 -29.86 11.78
CA ARG A 712 12.74 -30.93 10.80
C ARG A 712 11.76 -30.46 9.73
N SER A 713 11.99 -30.81 8.47
CA SER A 713 11.02 -30.58 7.39
C SER A 713 9.68 -31.25 7.69
N GLY A 714 9.68 -32.35 8.44
CA GLY A 714 8.47 -33.04 8.91
C GLY A 714 7.72 -32.34 10.05
N ALA A 715 8.33 -31.34 10.71
CA ALA A 715 7.77 -30.68 11.88
C ALA A 715 6.51 -29.89 11.56
N ARG A 716 5.44 -30.16 12.30
CA ARG A 716 4.17 -29.46 12.16
C ARG A 716 3.47 -29.38 13.50
N ARG A 717 2.71 -28.31 13.70
CA ARG A 717 2.07 -27.98 14.97
C ARG A 717 0.63 -27.57 14.71
N GLY A 718 -0.25 -27.87 15.66
CA GLY A 718 -1.56 -27.22 15.75
C GLY A 718 -1.37 -25.80 16.30
N TRP A 719 -1.98 -24.83 15.64
CA TRP A 719 -1.96 -23.44 16.05
C TRP A 719 -3.36 -22.85 16.08
N ASP A 720 -3.62 -21.99 17.07
CA ASP A 720 -4.87 -21.24 17.17
C ASP A 720 -5.04 -20.33 15.94
N PRO A 721 -6.09 -20.50 15.11
CA PRO A 721 -6.31 -19.69 13.92
C PRO A 721 -6.46 -18.18 14.20
N ASP A 722 -6.84 -17.80 15.43
CA ASP A 722 -6.98 -16.40 15.84
C ASP A 722 -5.67 -15.82 16.42
N GLY A 723 -4.71 -16.68 16.74
CA GLY A 723 -3.44 -16.34 17.34
C GLY A 723 -2.56 -15.49 16.41
N ARG A 724 -2.01 -14.41 16.95
CA ARG A 724 -1.05 -13.51 16.27
C ARG A 724 0.25 -13.51 17.05
N ASN A 725 1.34 -13.87 16.40
CA ASN A 725 2.66 -13.89 17.03
C ASN A 725 3.72 -13.37 16.06
N ASN A 726 4.95 -13.31 16.52
CA ASN A 726 6.11 -12.78 15.80
C ASN A 726 6.96 -13.83 15.07
N VAL A 727 6.52 -15.09 15.05
CA VAL A 727 7.23 -16.24 14.49
C VAL A 727 6.43 -17.00 13.45
N THR A 728 5.17 -16.64 13.25
CA THR A 728 4.25 -17.27 12.30
C THR A 728 3.88 -16.27 11.22
N GLY A 729 4.09 -16.68 9.97
CA GLY A 729 3.71 -15.98 8.75
C GLY A 729 3.03 -16.93 7.77
N PHE A 730 3.11 -16.63 6.49
CA PHE A 730 2.52 -17.50 5.46
C PHE A 730 3.14 -17.26 4.08
N ARG A 731 3.09 -18.31 3.26
CA ARG A 731 3.29 -18.23 1.81
C ARG A 731 2.01 -18.59 1.06
N VAL A 732 1.98 -18.24 -0.22
CA VAL A 732 0.78 -18.40 -1.05
C VAL A 732 1.03 -19.42 -2.15
N VAL A 733 0.00 -20.18 -2.51
CA VAL A 733 0.01 -21.06 -3.68
C VAL A 733 -1.01 -20.59 -4.71
N LEU A 734 -0.69 -20.73 -5.99
CA LEU A 734 -1.63 -20.61 -7.10
C LEU A 734 -2.18 -22.00 -7.45
N ALA A 735 -3.48 -22.18 -7.33
CA ALA A 735 -4.18 -23.42 -7.63
C ALA A 735 -5.17 -23.24 -8.79
N GLY A 736 -5.56 -24.34 -9.43
CA GLY A 736 -6.61 -24.37 -10.46
C GLY A 736 -7.64 -25.48 -10.23
N THR A 737 -8.92 -25.23 -10.51
CA THR A 737 -9.98 -26.25 -10.46
C THR A 737 -10.23 -26.90 -11.82
N VAL A 738 -10.24 -28.24 -11.85
CA VAL A 738 -10.72 -29.00 -13.01
C VAL A 738 -12.21 -29.26 -12.81
N SER A 739 -13.06 -28.81 -13.73
CA SER A 739 -14.44 -29.31 -13.80
C SER A 739 -14.40 -30.83 -13.99
N LYS A 740 -15.09 -31.58 -13.11
CA LYS A 740 -15.24 -33.03 -13.31
C LYS A 740 -15.80 -33.26 -14.73
N PRO A 741 -15.29 -34.24 -15.49
CA PRO A 741 -15.98 -34.70 -16.67
C PRO A 741 -17.30 -35.35 -16.22
N ASP A 742 -18.40 -34.95 -16.86
CA ASP A 742 -19.69 -35.65 -16.78
C ASP A 742 -19.61 -37.08 -17.33
#